data_AF-A0A8J7WT12-F1
#
_entry.id   AF-A0A8J7WT12-F1
#
_cell.length_a   1.000
_cell.length_b   1.000
_cell.length_c   1.000
_cell.angle_alpha   90.00
_cell.angle_beta   90.00
_cell.angle_gamma   90.00
#
_symmetry.space_group_name_H-M   'P 1'
#
loop_
_entity.id
_entity.type
_entity.pdbx_description
1 polymer ?
#
loop_
_entity_poly.entity_id
_entity_poly.type
_entity_poly.pdbx_seq_one_letter_code
_entity_poly.pdbx_strand_id
1 'polypeptide(L)'
;MTEVTEASVATPADTGRTRWALHRGRLCPEQEAVLPMGSIALRYGISVFEGIRLYADQAGAEVVPWLLPQHLDRLRGSCAAMGLDPGAGDGIPEAIRRLVEANGVTEDCYVRAAVSAESPGGIGDASESVLTVSITPSGRKKWLRTGAGMRLTVSDVRRPDDAVFPSSAKNISAYAGPRLALRAALAAGFDGCVLRNADGLICEAPTATLFLVEDGMLVTPPLRDAVLPGVTRAWVLAVAGHLGLRAVAEPVTEARLLAASEVFLCGTGAEFSPVREVDGLERGGWPACPVTTALVDEYFRQARGEAPVVPVAWSARDPAETPTPQRETAAAAGIVDWAGALRVAAKLTARPRATAQRVAAVLSEAPVFRNRDFAFSPLPLLVQPQAVEDLRPRLAGYVELLGDVVRLYRERREVREWFALPPAAERLIAADPAGSDAPWVCRLDGYVEQGSQRLVLLENNADAPAGTLFTARINDAVHRVVRDVAWGALGEFGEGTYRGDSIFLDALRRGAAETALRQPGKEGCPASIAILQPEGAANRESVETAAQFTALGTDCFVADPRSLKVTGGRATFDGRPADLCWNKVNTVAWNALAEDEDFVAAWQLALAETALVHLNPFGARYVAENKLCLAFVQEPRFADLFTDGQRALAASLLPWTRRVAHDAVGPDGVRPLAEDLVENPAAYVLKEPYDIRGDGVTIGGTVPAEAWRAAVARAVAHGHAAQLRISPLYYPVLSSGAQSTTPMAFSLDAYLFGGRLAGFGSKAARGAKVNVFQGGQKLAVYVTRQEGTA
;
A
#
# COMPACT_ATOMS: atom_id res chain seq x y z
N MET A 1 17.51 -56.76 3.90
CA MET A 1 17.60 -56.29 2.50
C MET A 1 16.20 -55.90 2.09
N THR A 2 15.90 -54.62 2.24
CA THR A 2 14.56 -54.05 2.02
C THR A 2 14.80 -52.68 1.39
N GLU A 3 14.22 -52.48 0.21
CA GLU A 3 14.54 -51.42 -0.74
C GLU A 3 14.35 -50.02 -0.15
N VAL A 4 15.43 -49.23 -0.22
CA VAL A 4 15.41 -47.79 0.02
C VAL A 4 14.82 -47.14 -1.23
N THR A 5 13.58 -46.66 -1.14
CA THR A 5 12.98 -45.86 -2.22
C THR A 5 13.63 -44.47 -2.26
N GLU A 6 14.65 -44.34 -3.10
CA GLU A 6 15.23 -43.09 -3.54
C GLU A 6 14.13 -42.16 -4.08
N ALA A 7 14.10 -40.91 -3.63
CA ALA A 7 13.63 -39.84 -4.47
C ALA A 7 14.68 -39.65 -5.59
N SER A 8 14.65 -40.55 -6.57
CA SER A 8 15.50 -40.45 -7.74
C SER A 8 15.22 -39.11 -8.41
N VAL A 9 16.24 -38.29 -8.57
CA VAL A 9 16.35 -37.52 -9.82
C VAL A 9 16.26 -38.60 -10.88
N ALA A 10 15.10 -38.74 -11.53
CA ALA A 10 14.95 -39.73 -12.57
C ALA A 10 16.11 -39.51 -13.54
N THR A 11 17.00 -40.50 -13.69
CA THR A 11 17.83 -40.57 -14.88
C THR A 11 16.80 -40.63 -16.00
N PRO A 12 16.69 -39.58 -16.83
CA PRO A 12 15.70 -39.59 -17.87
C PRO A 12 16.02 -40.79 -18.75
N ALA A 13 14.99 -41.56 -19.12
CA ALA A 13 15.12 -42.63 -20.10
C ALA A 13 15.95 -42.10 -21.27
N ASP A 14 16.98 -42.86 -21.68
CA ASP A 14 17.82 -42.52 -22.82
C ASP A 14 16.91 -42.39 -24.05
N THR A 15 16.57 -41.16 -24.41
CA THR A 15 15.69 -40.87 -25.54
C THR A 15 16.43 -40.99 -26.88
N GLY A 16 17.71 -41.37 -26.88
CA GLY A 16 18.56 -41.40 -28.06
C GLY A 16 18.83 -40.01 -28.66
N ARG A 17 18.41 -38.93 -27.98
CA ARG A 17 18.64 -37.54 -28.39
C ARG A 17 19.76 -36.92 -27.55
N THR A 18 20.73 -36.31 -28.24
CA THR A 18 21.79 -35.52 -27.60
C THR A 18 21.18 -34.39 -26.76
N ARG A 19 21.51 -34.35 -25.47
CA ARG A 19 21.22 -33.21 -24.60
C ARG A 19 22.27 -32.15 -24.80
N TRP A 20 21.84 -30.92 -25.00
CA TRP A 20 22.72 -29.79 -25.23
C TRP A 20 22.83 -28.92 -23.99
N ALA A 21 24.05 -28.45 -23.72
CA ALA A 21 24.37 -27.43 -22.72
C ALA A 21 25.11 -26.27 -23.40
N LEU A 22 25.14 -25.11 -22.74
CA LEU A 22 26.00 -23.99 -23.14
C LEU A 22 27.19 -23.96 -22.19
N HIS A 23 28.40 -24.02 -22.72
CA HIS A 23 29.64 -23.95 -21.94
C HIS A 23 30.64 -23.04 -22.67
N ARG A 24 31.19 -22.05 -21.96
CA ARG A 24 32.08 -21.01 -22.55
C ARG A 24 31.45 -20.32 -23.78
N GLY A 25 30.15 -20.04 -23.72
CA GLY A 25 29.40 -19.42 -24.82
C GLY A 25 29.11 -20.33 -26.04
N ARG A 26 29.58 -21.59 -26.01
CA ARG A 26 29.39 -22.56 -27.10
C ARG A 26 28.33 -23.58 -26.71
N LEU A 27 27.50 -23.97 -27.68
CA LEU A 27 26.56 -25.06 -27.52
C LEU A 27 27.33 -26.37 -27.73
N CYS A 28 27.26 -27.28 -26.77
CA CYS A 28 27.92 -28.59 -26.82
C CYS A 28 27.02 -29.68 -26.23
N PRO A 29 27.28 -30.97 -26.52
CA PRO A 29 26.70 -32.06 -25.76
C PRO A 29 26.95 -31.86 -24.25
N GLU A 30 25.93 -32.11 -23.41
CA GLU A 30 25.98 -31.86 -21.97
C GLU A 30 27.18 -32.55 -21.29
N GLN A 31 27.57 -33.73 -21.78
CA GLN A 31 28.71 -34.49 -21.27
C GLN A 31 30.08 -33.83 -21.56
N GLU A 32 30.14 -32.93 -22.54
CA GLU A 32 31.36 -32.18 -22.90
C GLU A 32 31.51 -30.87 -22.12
N ALA A 33 30.49 -30.45 -21.36
CA ALA A 33 30.54 -29.28 -20.50
C ALA A 33 31.32 -29.58 -19.19
N VAL A 34 32.64 -29.71 -19.31
CA VAL A 34 33.52 -30.17 -18.22
C VAL A 34 34.43 -29.06 -17.68
N LEU A 35 34.54 -29.00 -16.34
CA LEU A 35 35.57 -28.22 -15.66
C LEU A 35 36.82 -29.08 -15.43
N PRO A 36 38.05 -28.54 -15.60
CA PRO A 36 39.26 -29.27 -15.30
C PRO A 36 39.34 -29.67 -13.81
N MET A 37 39.89 -30.87 -13.53
CA MET A 37 40.18 -31.31 -12.16
C MET A 37 41.09 -30.34 -11.37
N GLY A 38 41.92 -29.58 -12.10
CA GLY A 38 42.79 -28.57 -11.52
C GLY A 38 42.12 -27.24 -11.18
N SER A 39 40.86 -27.03 -11.57
CA SER A 39 40.17 -25.74 -11.43
C SER A 39 40.01 -25.30 -9.98
N ILE A 40 40.11 -24.00 -9.75
CA ILE A 40 39.85 -23.38 -8.45
C ILE A 40 38.41 -23.68 -7.98
N ALA A 41 37.45 -23.72 -8.91
CA ALA A 41 36.07 -24.10 -8.62
C ALA A 41 35.96 -25.47 -7.94
N LEU A 42 36.66 -26.50 -8.43
CA LEU A 42 36.62 -27.84 -7.82
C LEU A 42 37.47 -27.92 -6.54
N ARG A 43 38.67 -27.32 -6.55
CA ARG A 43 39.64 -27.44 -5.44
C ARG A 43 39.20 -26.67 -4.19
N TYR A 44 38.57 -25.50 -4.38
CA TYR A 44 38.28 -24.55 -3.31
C TYR A 44 36.81 -24.13 -3.25
N GLY A 45 35.97 -24.65 -4.15
CA GLY A 45 34.52 -24.40 -4.10
C GLY A 45 34.10 -23.00 -4.58
N ILE A 46 34.90 -22.35 -5.43
CA ILE A 46 34.58 -21.03 -6.00
C ILE A 46 33.72 -21.20 -7.26
N SER A 47 32.41 -21.37 -7.04
CA SER A 47 31.40 -21.39 -8.09
C SER A 47 30.08 -20.87 -7.55
N VAL A 48 29.47 -19.91 -8.25
CA VAL A 48 28.15 -19.38 -7.95
C VAL A 48 27.15 -19.84 -8.98
N PHE A 49 25.88 -19.93 -8.60
CA PHE A 49 24.88 -20.48 -9.50
C PHE A 49 23.50 -19.86 -9.34
N GLU A 50 22.73 -19.99 -10.40
CA GLU A 50 21.30 -19.80 -10.40
C GLU A 50 20.54 -21.06 -10.81
N GLY A 51 19.32 -21.10 -10.29
CA GLY A 51 18.29 -22.05 -10.70
C GLY A 51 17.11 -21.24 -11.15
N ILE A 52 16.69 -21.40 -12.41
CA ILE A 52 15.64 -20.59 -13.04
C ILE A 52 14.56 -21.55 -13.55
N ARG A 53 13.29 -21.27 -13.24
CA ARG A 53 12.17 -22.05 -13.76
C ARG A 53 11.73 -21.47 -15.09
N LEU A 54 11.46 -22.36 -16.04
CA LEU A 54 10.73 -22.03 -17.26
C LEU A 54 9.38 -22.71 -17.16
N TYR A 55 8.31 -21.96 -17.39
CA TYR A 55 6.96 -22.50 -17.39
C TYR A 55 6.38 -22.39 -18.79
N ALA A 56 5.71 -23.45 -19.24
CA ALA A 56 4.89 -23.38 -20.44
C ALA A 56 3.69 -22.45 -20.19
N ASP A 57 3.44 -21.55 -21.13
CA ASP A 57 2.26 -20.68 -21.10
C ASP A 57 0.95 -21.49 -21.28
N GLN A 58 -0.20 -20.84 -21.09
CA GLN A 58 -1.51 -21.51 -21.22
C GLN A 58 -1.77 -22.09 -22.63
N ALA A 59 -1.17 -21.52 -23.67
CA ALA A 59 -1.33 -21.99 -25.04
C ALA A 59 -0.41 -23.19 -25.37
N GLY A 60 0.56 -23.49 -24.49
CA GLY A 60 1.65 -24.42 -24.75
C GLY A 60 2.54 -23.98 -25.91
N ALA A 61 2.51 -22.69 -26.25
CA ALA A 61 3.17 -22.14 -27.44
C ALA A 61 4.62 -21.74 -27.14
N GLU A 62 4.87 -21.18 -25.95
CA GLU A 62 6.20 -20.76 -25.52
C GLU A 62 6.48 -21.12 -24.04
N VAL A 63 7.76 -21.32 -23.72
CA VAL A 63 8.25 -21.49 -22.35
C VAL A 63 8.93 -20.21 -21.87
N VAL A 64 8.42 -19.62 -20.79
CA VAL A 64 8.86 -18.29 -20.32
C VAL A 64 9.73 -18.41 -19.06
N PRO A 65 10.91 -17.76 -19.01
CA PRO A 65 11.74 -17.70 -17.81
C PRO A 65 11.06 -16.90 -16.69
N TRP A 66 10.87 -17.54 -15.53
CA TRP A 66 10.22 -16.91 -14.38
C TRP A 66 11.21 -16.05 -13.56
N LEU A 67 10.86 -14.77 -13.36
CA LEU A 67 11.64 -13.78 -12.59
C LEU A 67 13.12 -13.68 -13.01
N LEU A 68 13.38 -13.80 -14.32
CA LEU A 68 14.74 -13.79 -14.87
C LEU A 68 15.56 -12.55 -14.47
N PRO A 69 15.05 -11.31 -14.53
CA PRO A 69 15.84 -10.13 -14.13
C PRO A 69 16.36 -10.24 -12.70
N GLN A 70 15.51 -10.64 -11.75
CA GLN A 70 15.87 -10.79 -10.34
C GLN A 70 16.91 -11.91 -10.13
N HIS A 71 16.84 -12.99 -10.92
CA HIS A 71 17.86 -14.04 -10.92
C HIS A 71 19.22 -13.52 -11.41
N LEU A 72 19.23 -12.70 -12.46
CA LEU A 72 20.48 -12.11 -12.97
C LEU A 72 21.09 -11.13 -11.96
N ASP A 73 20.28 -10.29 -11.31
CA ASP A 73 20.77 -9.34 -10.30
C ASP A 73 21.42 -10.06 -9.11
N ARG A 74 20.82 -11.17 -8.64
CA ARG A 74 21.42 -11.98 -7.59
C ARG A 74 22.68 -12.69 -8.04
N LEU A 75 22.73 -13.19 -9.28
CA LEU A 75 23.93 -13.82 -9.81
C LEU A 75 25.08 -12.82 -9.87
N ARG A 76 24.84 -11.59 -10.35
CA ARG A 76 25.84 -10.50 -10.37
C ARG A 76 26.38 -10.22 -8.96
N GLY A 77 25.47 -10.09 -7.98
CA GLY A 77 25.85 -9.89 -6.58
C GLY A 77 26.65 -11.08 -6.01
N SER A 78 26.27 -12.31 -6.35
CA SER A 78 26.98 -13.52 -5.93
C SER A 78 28.37 -13.61 -6.56
N CYS A 79 28.52 -13.28 -7.84
CA CYS A 79 29.82 -13.20 -8.51
C CYS A 79 30.73 -12.19 -7.81
N ALA A 80 30.24 -10.96 -7.58
CA ALA A 80 30.99 -9.91 -6.90
C ALA A 80 31.43 -10.34 -5.49
N ALA A 81 30.53 -10.94 -4.71
CA ALA A 81 30.84 -11.44 -3.37
C ALA A 81 31.90 -12.55 -3.35
N MET A 82 32.05 -13.31 -4.44
CA MET A 82 33.00 -14.41 -4.56
C MET A 82 34.24 -14.06 -5.38
N GLY A 83 34.43 -12.80 -5.78
CA GLY A 83 35.58 -12.38 -6.60
C GLY A 83 35.56 -12.91 -8.04
N LEU A 84 34.38 -13.27 -8.55
CA LEU A 84 34.16 -13.65 -9.95
C LEU A 84 33.68 -12.42 -10.75
N ASP A 85 33.80 -12.47 -12.07
CA ASP A 85 33.31 -11.42 -12.96
C ASP A 85 31.79 -11.27 -12.83
N PRO A 86 31.27 -10.12 -12.35
CA PRO A 86 29.83 -9.88 -12.26
C PRO A 86 29.13 -9.94 -13.61
N GLY A 87 29.80 -9.59 -14.72
CA GLY A 87 29.25 -9.61 -16.07
C GLY A 87 29.19 -11.00 -16.71
N ALA A 88 29.84 -12.02 -16.13
CA ALA A 88 29.91 -13.36 -16.73
C ALA A 88 28.54 -14.03 -16.95
N GLY A 89 27.51 -13.58 -16.23
CA GLY A 89 26.13 -14.06 -16.37
C GLY A 89 25.29 -13.36 -17.45
N ASP A 90 25.79 -12.29 -18.08
CA ASP A 90 24.98 -11.47 -19.00
C ASP A 90 24.51 -12.24 -20.25
N GLY A 91 25.20 -13.33 -20.60
CA GLY A 91 24.82 -14.22 -21.71
C GLY A 91 23.69 -15.21 -21.38
N ILE A 92 23.18 -15.27 -20.15
CA ILE A 92 22.16 -16.25 -19.74
C ILE A 92 20.85 -16.16 -20.54
N PRO A 93 20.27 -14.97 -20.83
CA PRO A 93 19.04 -14.89 -21.63
C PRO A 93 19.18 -15.56 -23.00
N GLU A 94 20.29 -15.30 -23.68
CA GLU A 94 20.58 -15.91 -24.98
C GLU A 94 20.92 -17.40 -24.85
N ALA A 95 21.60 -17.80 -23.77
CA ALA A 95 21.86 -19.21 -23.46
C ALA A 95 20.56 -19.99 -23.33
N ILE A 96 19.59 -19.46 -22.58
CA ILE A 96 18.28 -20.08 -22.39
C ILE A 96 17.58 -20.24 -23.74
N ARG A 97 17.54 -19.19 -24.56
CA ARG A 97 16.91 -19.23 -25.90
C ARG A 97 17.50 -20.34 -26.77
N ARG A 98 18.84 -20.40 -26.88
CA ARG A 98 19.54 -21.42 -27.68
C ARG A 98 19.32 -22.84 -27.14
N LEU A 99 19.25 -23.00 -25.82
CA LEU A 99 19.05 -24.30 -25.19
C LEU A 99 17.61 -24.81 -25.29
N VAL A 100 16.62 -23.92 -25.23
CA VAL A 100 15.21 -24.24 -25.49
C VAL A 100 15.06 -24.79 -26.91
N GLU A 101 15.67 -24.11 -27.89
CA GLU A 101 15.67 -24.52 -29.30
C GLU A 101 16.40 -25.86 -29.50
N ALA A 102 17.65 -25.97 -29.04
CA ALA A 102 18.48 -27.15 -29.26
C ALA A 102 17.96 -28.42 -28.56
N ASN A 103 17.31 -28.28 -27.41
CA ASN A 103 16.73 -29.40 -26.68
C ASN A 103 15.25 -29.65 -27.00
N GLY A 104 14.62 -28.84 -27.86
CA GLY A 104 13.21 -28.99 -28.24
C GLY A 104 12.26 -28.86 -27.05
N VAL A 105 12.51 -27.90 -26.16
CA VAL A 105 11.76 -27.73 -24.91
C VAL A 105 10.38 -27.16 -25.20
N THR A 106 9.35 -27.89 -24.75
CA THR A 106 7.92 -27.50 -24.90
C THR A 106 7.14 -27.57 -23.59
N GLU A 107 7.80 -28.00 -22.51
CA GLU A 107 7.20 -28.22 -21.20
C GLU A 107 7.97 -27.48 -20.10
N ASP A 108 7.43 -27.50 -18.88
CA ASP A 108 8.07 -26.87 -17.72
C ASP A 108 9.50 -27.41 -17.53
N CYS A 109 10.45 -26.50 -17.40
CA CYS A 109 11.87 -26.82 -17.31
C CYS A 109 12.55 -26.14 -16.13
N TYR A 110 13.75 -26.62 -15.82
CA TYR A 110 14.66 -26.01 -14.88
C TYR A 110 15.98 -25.72 -15.59
N VAL A 111 16.41 -24.47 -15.53
CA VAL A 111 17.71 -24.03 -16.02
C VAL A 111 18.66 -23.91 -14.84
N ARG A 112 19.83 -24.53 -14.99
CA ARG A 112 20.96 -24.41 -14.08
C ARG A 112 22.02 -23.55 -14.76
N ALA A 113 22.27 -22.36 -14.25
CA ALA A 113 23.35 -21.49 -14.72
C ALA A 113 24.43 -21.40 -13.64
N ALA A 114 25.70 -21.61 -13.98
CA ALA A 114 26.81 -21.52 -13.03
C ALA A 114 27.93 -20.68 -13.62
N VAL A 115 28.50 -19.80 -12.79
CA VAL A 115 29.73 -19.07 -13.08
C VAL A 115 30.81 -19.63 -12.16
N SER A 116 31.85 -20.20 -12.76
CA SER A 116 32.89 -20.95 -12.05
C SER A 116 34.28 -20.37 -12.33
N ALA A 117 35.13 -20.36 -11.30
CA ALA A 117 36.56 -20.09 -11.43
C ALA A 117 37.25 -21.30 -12.09
N GLU A 118 37.38 -21.30 -13.42
CA GLU A 118 37.81 -22.47 -14.17
C GLU A 118 39.32 -22.66 -14.19
N SER A 119 40.09 -21.58 -14.12
CA SER A 119 41.55 -21.62 -14.27
C SER A 119 42.20 -22.53 -13.20
N PRO A 120 43.23 -23.32 -13.57
CA PRO A 120 44.03 -24.03 -12.59
C PRO A 120 44.87 -23.04 -11.77
N GLY A 121 44.98 -23.26 -10.46
CA GLY A 121 45.74 -22.35 -9.59
C GLY A 121 45.65 -22.73 -8.11
N GLY A 122 46.33 -21.93 -7.30
CA GLY A 122 46.19 -21.88 -5.84
C GLY A 122 45.02 -21.00 -5.39
N ILE A 123 44.74 -20.98 -4.10
CA ILE A 123 43.55 -20.33 -3.51
C ILE A 123 43.48 -18.82 -3.74
N GLY A 124 44.61 -18.14 -3.88
CA GLY A 124 44.71 -16.68 -4.06
C GLY A 124 44.92 -16.24 -5.51
N ASP A 125 44.99 -17.16 -6.45
CA ASP A 125 45.26 -16.83 -7.86
C ASP A 125 44.01 -16.25 -8.52
N ALA A 126 44.21 -15.28 -9.41
CA ALA A 126 43.15 -14.80 -10.28
C ALA A 126 42.64 -15.94 -11.18
N SER A 127 41.35 -15.92 -11.50
CA SER A 127 40.71 -16.97 -12.30
C SER A 127 39.76 -16.39 -13.33
N GLU A 128 39.73 -17.01 -14.50
CA GLU A 128 38.73 -16.73 -15.53
C GLU A 128 37.36 -17.26 -15.08
N SER A 129 36.35 -16.41 -15.20
CA SER A 129 34.96 -16.76 -14.90
C SER A 129 34.32 -17.42 -16.10
N VAL A 130 33.88 -18.67 -15.95
CA VAL A 130 33.26 -19.44 -17.02
C VAL A 130 31.80 -19.69 -16.74
N LEU A 131 30.95 -19.26 -17.67
CA LEU A 131 29.52 -19.56 -17.68
C LEU A 131 29.26 -20.96 -18.26
N THR A 132 28.51 -21.76 -17.50
CA THR A 132 27.93 -23.03 -17.92
C THR A 132 26.43 -23.02 -17.64
N VAL A 133 25.61 -23.36 -18.64
CA VAL A 133 24.15 -23.39 -18.55
C VAL A 133 23.64 -24.74 -19.06
N SER A 134 22.83 -25.42 -18.26
CA SER A 134 22.08 -26.60 -18.68
C SER A 134 20.59 -26.40 -18.45
N ILE A 135 19.78 -27.17 -19.20
CA ILE A 135 18.32 -27.18 -19.10
C ILE A 135 17.84 -28.61 -18.90
N THR A 136 16.86 -28.81 -18.03
CA THR A 136 16.31 -30.14 -17.75
C THR A 136 14.79 -30.07 -17.64
N PRO A 137 14.05 -31.01 -18.26
CA PRO A 137 12.61 -31.17 -18.03
C PRO A 137 12.29 -31.28 -16.54
N SER A 138 11.30 -30.52 -16.08
CA SER A 138 10.97 -30.46 -14.67
C SER A 138 9.53 -30.03 -14.44
N GLY A 139 8.66 -31.02 -14.25
CA GLY A 139 7.27 -30.79 -13.88
C GLY A 139 7.09 -30.29 -12.44
N ARG A 140 5.82 -30.18 -12.03
CA ARG A 140 5.42 -29.71 -10.69
C ARG A 140 6.05 -30.53 -9.57
N LYS A 141 6.53 -29.87 -8.52
CA LYS A 141 7.26 -30.56 -7.44
C LYS A 141 6.39 -31.51 -6.62
N LYS A 142 7.04 -32.55 -6.06
CA LYS A 142 6.41 -33.69 -5.34
C LYS A 142 5.27 -33.24 -4.43
N TRP A 143 5.55 -32.33 -3.49
CA TRP A 143 4.62 -31.93 -2.44
C TRP A 143 3.36 -31.23 -2.98
N LEU A 144 3.53 -30.38 -4.00
CA LEU A 144 2.41 -29.74 -4.70
C LEU A 144 1.63 -30.71 -5.60
N ARG A 145 2.32 -31.66 -6.23
CA ARG A 145 1.70 -32.67 -7.10
C ARG A 145 0.88 -33.69 -6.32
N THR A 146 1.38 -34.16 -5.17
CA THR A 146 0.69 -35.17 -4.35
C THR A 146 -0.30 -34.56 -3.37
N GLY A 147 -0.22 -33.24 -3.17
CA GLY A 147 -0.92 -32.55 -2.11
C GLY A 147 -0.57 -33.01 -0.71
N ALA A 148 0.67 -33.47 -0.53
CA ALA A 148 1.17 -33.91 0.77
C ALA A 148 2.04 -32.81 1.38
N GLY A 149 2.07 -32.73 2.72
CA GLY A 149 3.00 -31.88 3.44
C GLY A 149 4.28 -32.62 3.87
N MET A 150 5.39 -31.88 3.96
CA MET A 150 6.66 -32.34 4.51
C MET A 150 6.58 -32.54 6.02
N ARG A 151 7.32 -33.51 6.54
CA ARG A 151 7.75 -33.56 7.94
C ARG A 151 9.14 -32.95 8.08
N LEU A 152 9.28 -31.90 8.87
CA LEU A 152 10.57 -31.25 9.14
C LEU A 152 11.06 -31.54 10.55
N THR A 153 12.37 -31.43 10.74
CA THR A 153 13.03 -31.39 12.04
C THR A 153 13.96 -30.17 12.14
N VAL A 154 14.30 -29.72 13.34
CA VAL A 154 15.34 -28.71 13.52
C VAL A 154 16.71 -29.36 13.61
N SER A 155 17.63 -28.98 12.72
CA SER A 155 18.97 -29.56 12.64
C SER A 155 19.93 -28.97 13.68
N ASP A 156 20.81 -29.81 14.22
CA ASP A 156 21.96 -29.40 15.06
C ASP A 156 23.08 -28.73 14.25
N VAL A 157 23.17 -29.03 12.95
CA VAL A 157 24.08 -28.32 12.04
C VAL A 157 23.63 -26.88 11.91
N ARG A 158 24.56 -25.96 12.18
CA ARG A 158 24.33 -24.52 12.10
C ARG A 158 24.78 -23.94 10.77
N ARG A 159 24.12 -22.86 10.36
CA ARG A 159 24.50 -22.03 9.23
C ARG A 159 25.72 -21.17 9.62
N PRO A 160 26.76 -21.07 8.77
CA PRO A 160 27.82 -20.08 8.96
C PRO A 160 27.24 -18.67 8.99
N ASP A 161 27.75 -17.82 9.87
CA ASP A 161 27.44 -16.39 9.84
C ASP A 161 28.18 -15.67 8.70
N ASP A 162 27.78 -14.43 8.43
CA ASP A 162 28.34 -13.61 7.35
C ASP A 162 29.81 -13.24 7.55
N ALA A 163 30.34 -13.30 8.78
CA ALA A 163 31.76 -13.08 9.04
C ALA A 163 32.62 -14.30 8.63
N VAL A 164 32.01 -15.49 8.57
CA VAL A 164 32.65 -16.73 8.11
C VAL A 164 32.48 -16.92 6.60
N PHE A 165 31.25 -16.77 6.09
CA PHE A 165 30.96 -16.95 4.67
C PHE A 165 29.76 -16.07 4.27
N PRO A 166 29.84 -15.31 3.16
CA PRO A 166 28.76 -14.40 2.78
C PRO A 166 27.47 -15.17 2.45
N SER A 167 26.47 -15.11 3.33
CA SER A 167 25.18 -15.78 3.14
C SER A 167 24.42 -15.21 1.94
N SER A 168 24.71 -13.96 1.56
CA SER A 168 24.17 -13.31 0.36
C SER A 168 24.62 -13.94 -0.96
N ALA A 169 25.73 -14.71 -0.97
CA ALA A 169 26.25 -15.35 -2.16
C ALA A 169 25.66 -16.76 -2.35
N LYS A 170 25.03 -17.01 -3.49
CA LYS A 170 24.52 -18.34 -3.87
C LYS A 170 25.64 -19.22 -4.44
N ASN A 171 26.59 -19.56 -3.57
CA ASN A 171 27.79 -20.34 -3.88
C ASN A 171 27.62 -21.83 -3.54
N ILE A 172 28.25 -22.74 -4.29
CA ILE A 172 28.20 -24.19 -4.05
C ILE A 172 28.72 -24.62 -2.65
N SER A 173 29.73 -23.94 -2.12
CA SER A 173 30.36 -24.22 -0.82
C SER A 173 29.37 -24.03 0.33
N ALA A 174 28.44 -23.09 0.18
CA ALA A 174 27.41 -22.82 1.17
C ALA A 174 26.41 -23.98 1.34
N TYR A 175 26.41 -24.99 0.46
CA TYR A 175 25.48 -26.13 0.50
C TYR A 175 26.08 -27.39 1.13
N ALA A 176 27.38 -27.43 1.42
CA ALA A 176 28.03 -28.63 1.98
C ALA A 176 27.52 -28.98 3.39
N GLY A 177 27.50 -28.00 4.30
CA GLY A 177 26.92 -28.16 5.65
C GLY A 177 25.43 -28.50 5.62
N PRO A 178 24.59 -27.71 4.91
CA PRO A 178 23.18 -28.01 4.77
C PRO A 178 22.86 -29.39 4.14
N ARG A 179 23.72 -29.90 3.26
CA ARG A 179 23.60 -31.28 2.76
C ARG A 179 23.76 -32.32 3.88
N LEU A 180 24.70 -32.12 4.81
CA LEU A 180 24.88 -33.02 5.95
C LEU A 180 23.65 -33.00 6.86
N ALA A 181 23.11 -31.80 7.13
CA ALA A 181 21.87 -31.60 7.88
C ALA A 181 20.70 -32.37 7.26
N LEU A 182 20.48 -32.19 5.95
CA LEU A 182 19.42 -32.87 5.21
C LEU A 182 19.55 -34.39 5.26
N ARG A 183 20.78 -34.91 5.08
CA ARG A 183 21.01 -36.36 5.13
C ARG A 183 20.72 -36.94 6.52
N ALA A 184 21.07 -36.22 7.58
CA ALA A 184 20.77 -36.65 8.95
C ALA A 184 19.25 -36.68 9.19
N ALA A 185 18.53 -35.64 8.77
CA ALA A 185 17.07 -35.59 8.88
C ALA A 185 16.38 -36.73 8.12
N LEU A 186 16.81 -37.01 6.88
CA LEU A 186 16.30 -38.12 6.09
C LEU A 186 16.57 -39.48 6.76
N ALA A 187 17.76 -39.68 7.32
CA ALA A 187 18.10 -40.91 8.06
C ALA A 187 17.26 -41.09 9.34
N ALA A 188 16.79 -39.99 9.93
CA ALA A 188 15.89 -39.99 11.09
C ALA A 188 14.40 -40.11 10.70
N GLY A 189 14.06 -40.24 9.42
CA GLY A 189 12.68 -40.45 8.94
C GLY A 189 11.89 -39.18 8.64
N PHE A 190 12.51 -38.00 8.73
CA PHE A 190 11.92 -36.73 8.29
C PHE A 190 12.10 -36.53 6.78
N ASP A 191 11.33 -35.61 6.19
CA ASP A 191 11.44 -35.25 4.77
C ASP A 191 12.44 -34.10 4.52
N GLY A 192 12.80 -33.37 5.58
CA GLY A 192 13.74 -32.25 5.51
C GLY A 192 14.05 -31.67 6.89
N CYS A 193 14.78 -30.56 6.91
CA CYS A 193 15.09 -29.85 8.14
C CYS A 193 15.18 -28.33 7.91
N VAL A 194 15.20 -27.58 9.02
CA VAL A 194 15.61 -26.18 9.08
C VAL A 194 16.90 -26.05 9.88
N LEU A 195 17.73 -25.07 9.55
CA LEU A 195 18.99 -24.78 10.22
C LEU A 195 18.82 -23.63 11.21
N ARG A 196 19.75 -23.56 12.18
CA ARG A 196 19.93 -22.42 13.09
C ARG A 196 21.16 -21.62 12.71
N ASN A 197 21.17 -20.33 13.02
CA ASN A 197 22.37 -19.50 12.96
C ASN A 197 23.25 -19.67 14.22
N ALA A 198 24.33 -18.88 14.34
CA ALA A 198 25.22 -18.89 15.50
C ALA A 198 24.50 -18.52 16.82
N ASP A 199 23.50 -17.64 16.75
CA ASP A 199 22.70 -17.20 17.90
C ASP A 199 21.58 -18.18 18.29
N GLY A 200 21.41 -19.27 17.54
CA GLY A 200 20.39 -20.29 17.80
C GLY A 200 19.00 -19.96 17.24
N LEU A 201 18.88 -18.88 16.46
CA LEU A 201 17.65 -18.52 15.73
C LEU A 201 17.52 -19.37 14.46
N ILE A 202 16.28 -19.65 14.05
CA ILE A 202 15.97 -20.36 12.81
C ILE A 202 16.24 -19.43 11.62
N CYS A 203 16.94 -19.94 10.60
CA CYS A 203 17.34 -19.16 9.44
C CYS A 203 16.74 -19.65 8.12
N GLU A 204 17.15 -20.81 7.61
CA GLU A 204 16.64 -21.35 6.35
C GLU A 204 16.60 -22.88 6.34
N ALA A 205 16.00 -23.48 5.31
CA ALA A 205 16.15 -24.90 5.01
C ALA A 205 17.29 -25.11 4.00
N PRO A 206 17.85 -26.33 3.87
CA PRO A 206 19.06 -26.55 3.08
C PRO A 206 19.07 -26.07 1.63
N THR A 207 17.90 -25.94 1.01
CA THR A 207 17.76 -25.48 -0.39
C THR A 207 16.57 -24.52 -0.58
N ALA A 208 16.00 -24.00 0.51
CA ALA A 208 14.76 -23.24 0.47
C ALA A 208 14.63 -22.28 1.66
N THR A 209 13.91 -21.18 1.46
CA THR A 209 13.57 -20.22 2.51
C THR A 209 12.38 -20.70 3.32
N LEU A 210 12.42 -20.50 4.63
CA LEU A 210 11.33 -20.81 5.55
C LEU A 210 10.34 -19.63 5.66
N PHE A 211 9.06 -19.94 5.65
CA PHE A 211 7.99 -19.04 6.05
C PHE A 211 7.06 -19.74 7.05
N LEU A 212 6.53 -18.96 7.99
CA LEU A 212 5.50 -19.40 8.93
C LEU A 212 4.35 -18.39 8.97
N VAL A 213 3.18 -18.83 9.43
CA VAL A 213 2.02 -17.95 9.66
C VAL A 213 1.72 -17.91 11.16
N GLU A 214 1.82 -16.73 11.75
CA GLU A 214 1.58 -16.46 13.18
C GLU A 214 0.53 -15.36 13.27
N ASP A 215 -0.59 -15.62 13.96
CA ASP A 215 -1.72 -14.67 14.09
C ASP A 215 -2.22 -14.06 12.76
N GLY A 216 -2.21 -14.88 11.70
CA GLY A 216 -2.60 -14.46 10.34
C GLY A 216 -1.56 -13.61 9.60
N MET A 217 -0.39 -13.38 10.19
CA MET A 217 0.75 -12.69 9.59
C MET A 217 1.77 -13.70 9.04
N LEU A 218 2.28 -13.41 7.84
CA LEU A 218 3.34 -14.17 7.21
C LEU A 218 4.70 -13.69 7.76
N VAL A 219 5.49 -14.61 8.32
CA VAL A 219 6.79 -14.31 8.93
C VAL A 219 7.87 -15.13 8.25
N THR A 220 9.01 -14.50 7.97
CA THR A 220 10.26 -15.15 7.53
C THR A 220 11.41 -14.60 8.37
N PRO A 221 12.50 -15.37 8.57
CA PRO A 221 13.70 -14.80 9.17
C PRO A 221 14.27 -13.65 8.30
N PRO A 222 14.86 -12.61 8.92
CA PRO A 222 15.51 -11.50 8.24
C PRO A 222 16.83 -11.92 7.61
N LEU A 223 17.30 -11.19 6.59
CA LEU A 223 18.53 -11.55 5.86
C LEU A 223 19.78 -11.52 6.75
N ARG A 224 19.80 -10.68 7.79
CA ARG A 224 20.88 -10.63 8.78
C ARG A 224 21.05 -11.93 9.58
N ASP A 225 20.05 -12.81 9.60
CA ASP A 225 20.11 -14.10 10.31
C ASP A 225 20.73 -15.20 9.43
N ALA A 226 21.71 -14.84 8.58
CA ALA A 226 22.42 -15.74 7.67
C ALA A 226 21.52 -16.46 6.64
N VAL A 227 20.49 -15.77 6.16
CA VAL A 227 19.54 -16.30 5.15
C VAL A 227 19.98 -15.90 3.75
N LEU A 228 19.93 -16.83 2.80
CA LEU A 228 20.16 -16.49 1.40
C LEU A 228 19.03 -15.57 0.89
N PRO A 229 19.33 -14.41 0.27
CA PRO A 229 18.33 -13.53 -0.33
C PRO A 229 17.61 -14.19 -1.51
N GLY A 230 16.55 -14.95 -1.21
CA GLY A 230 15.77 -15.73 -2.16
C GLY A 230 15.02 -14.87 -3.18
N VAL A 231 15.13 -15.17 -4.49
CA VAL A 231 14.24 -14.56 -5.51
C VAL A 231 12.78 -14.94 -5.25
N THR A 232 12.50 -16.21 -4.95
CA THR A 232 11.15 -16.65 -4.55
C THR A 232 10.72 -16.05 -3.22
N ARG A 233 11.63 -15.88 -2.24
CA ARG A 233 11.36 -15.16 -0.99
C ARG A 233 10.90 -13.72 -1.28
N ALA A 234 11.65 -13.00 -2.12
CA ALA A 234 11.30 -11.63 -2.51
C ALA A 234 9.94 -11.56 -3.20
N TRP A 235 9.63 -12.53 -4.08
CA TRP A 235 8.31 -12.65 -4.68
C TRP A 235 7.21 -12.94 -3.64
N VAL A 236 7.43 -13.86 -2.70
CA VAL A 236 6.48 -14.16 -1.61
C VAL A 236 6.19 -12.91 -0.77
N LEU A 237 7.22 -12.15 -0.40
CA LEU A 237 7.05 -10.90 0.36
C LEU A 237 6.30 -9.83 -0.45
N ALA A 238 6.57 -9.71 -1.75
CA ALA A 238 5.89 -8.76 -2.63
C ALA A 238 4.42 -9.14 -2.85
N VAL A 239 4.15 -10.42 -3.14
CA VAL A 239 2.79 -10.91 -3.43
C VAL A 239 1.93 -10.97 -2.17
N ALA A 240 2.51 -11.17 -0.99
CA ALA A 240 1.76 -11.21 0.26
C ALA A 240 0.89 -9.95 0.41
N GLY A 241 1.46 -8.77 0.20
CA GLY A 241 0.67 -7.54 0.27
C GLY A 241 -0.33 -7.36 -0.89
N HIS A 242 -0.09 -7.95 -2.07
CA HIS A 242 -1.09 -8.04 -3.14
C HIS A 242 -2.30 -8.91 -2.75
N LEU A 243 -2.05 -9.98 -1.99
CA LEU A 243 -3.05 -10.88 -1.43
C LEU A 243 -3.70 -10.35 -0.13
N GLY A 244 -3.34 -9.14 0.33
CA GLY A 244 -3.82 -8.57 1.59
C GLY A 244 -3.22 -9.19 2.84
N LEU A 245 -2.16 -9.99 2.71
CA LEU A 245 -1.43 -10.61 3.82
C LEU A 245 -0.37 -9.64 4.33
N ARG A 246 -0.32 -9.46 5.66
CA ARG A 246 0.83 -8.80 6.30
C ARG A 246 2.01 -9.75 6.25
N ALA A 247 3.15 -9.28 5.74
CA ALA A 247 4.39 -10.03 5.73
C ALA A 247 5.49 -9.25 6.44
N VAL A 248 6.25 -9.92 7.32
CA VAL A 248 7.36 -9.31 8.07
C VAL A 248 8.58 -10.21 8.04
N ALA A 249 9.75 -9.57 8.08
CA ALA A 249 11.04 -10.24 8.26
C ALA A 249 11.48 -10.04 9.72
N GLU A 250 11.30 -11.05 10.56
CA GLU A 250 11.56 -10.99 12.00
C GLU A 250 12.30 -12.23 12.49
N PRO A 251 13.14 -12.12 13.54
CA PRO A 251 13.83 -13.27 14.12
C PRO A 251 12.87 -14.40 14.49
N VAL A 252 13.13 -15.61 13.99
CA VAL A 252 12.30 -16.79 14.27
C VAL A 252 13.02 -17.68 15.27
N THR A 253 12.40 -17.90 16.43
CA THR A 253 12.85 -18.92 17.38
C THR A 253 12.21 -20.26 17.06
N GLU A 254 12.81 -21.33 17.58
CA GLU A 254 12.20 -22.67 17.51
C GLU A 254 10.79 -22.68 18.12
N ALA A 255 10.57 -21.98 19.24
CA ALA A 255 9.25 -21.87 19.84
C ALA A 255 8.21 -21.23 18.89
N ARG A 256 8.58 -20.15 18.17
CA ARG A 256 7.70 -19.54 17.16
C ARG A 256 7.41 -20.51 16.01
N LEU A 257 8.44 -21.23 15.54
CA LEU A 257 8.27 -22.25 14.50
C LEU A 257 7.29 -23.35 14.94
N LEU A 258 7.37 -23.81 16.18
CA LEU A 258 6.48 -24.84 16.72
C LEU A 258 5.06 -24.30 17.03
N ALA A 259 4.91 -23.01 17.32
CA ALA A 259 3.62 -22.38 17.62
C ALA A 259 2.84 -21.85 16.40
N ALA A 260 3.49 -21.69 15.24
CA ALA A 260 2.86 -21.17 14.03
C ALA A 260 1.56 -21.94 13.65
N SER A 261 0.70 -21.35 12.83
CA SER A 261 -0.50 -22.02 12.28
C SER A 261 -0.23 -22.75 10.97
N GLU A 262 0.58 -22.16 10.09
CA GLU A 262 1.06 -22.77 8.84
C GLU A 262 2.58 -22.62 8.75
N VAL A 263 3.23 -23.58 8.10
CA VAL A 263 4.66 -23.52 7.77
C VAL A 263 4.84 -24.01 6.34
N PHE A 264 5.69 -23.33 5.57
CA PHE A 264 6.09 -23.80 4.24
C PHE A 264 7.51 -23.38 3.92
N LEU A 265 8.14 -24.15 3.03
CA LEU A 265 9.40 -23.80 2.43
C LEU A 265 9.17 -23.30 0.99
N CYS A 266 9.96 -22.35 0.53
CA CYS A 266 9.89 -21.88 -0.85
C CYS A 266 11.27 -21.64 -1.48
N GLY A 267 11.36 -21.74 -2.79
CA GLY A 267 12.58 -21.47 -3.55
C GLY A 267 12.43 -21.86 -5.00
N THR A 268 13.24 -21.34 -5.92
CA THR A 268 13.04 -21.58 -7.35
C THR A 268 13.07 -23.06 -7.73
N GLY A 269 13.93 -23.84 -7.07
CA GLY A 269 13.97 -25.30 -7.24
C GLY A 269 12.89 -26.05 -6.47
N ALA A 270 12.43 -25.54 -5.33
CA ALA A 270 11.42 -26.20 -4.50
C ALA A 270 9.98 -25.82 -4.90
N GLU A 271 9.82 -24.74 -5.67
CA GLU A 271 8.58 -23.99 -5.81
C GLU A 271 8.05 -23.63 -4.41
N PHE A 272 7.06 -24.39 -3.95
CA PHE A 272 6.56 -24.39 -2.57
C PHE A 272 6.56 -25.82 -2.04
N SER A 273 6.90 -25.97 -0.77
CA SER A 273 6.82 -27.23 -0.04
C SER A 273 6.10 -26.99 1.28
N PRO A 274 4.78 -27.21 1.32
CA PRO A 274 4.00 -27.10 2.55
C PRO A 274 4.49 -28.08 3.61
N VAL A 275 4.42 -27.69 4.87
CA VAL A 275 4.89 -28.49 6.02
C VAL A 275 3.69 -28.87 6.86
N ARG A 276 3.50 -30.18 7.08
CA ARG A 276 2.41 -30.72 7.91
C ARG A 276 2.84 -31.08 9.32
N GLU A 277 4.15 -31.15 9.57
CA GLU A 277 4.70 -31.58 10.85
C GLU A 277 6.09 -30.98 11.06
N VAL A 278 6.37 -30.52 12.28
CA VAL A 278 7.73 -30.14 12.72
C VAL A 278 8.01 -30.86 14.04
N ASP A 279 9.08 -31.66 14.08
CA ASP A 279 9.51 -32.43 15.27
C ASP A 279 8.37 -33.20 15.96
N GLY A 280 7.53 -33.88 15.18
CA GLY A 280 6.40 -34.67 15.68
C GLY A 280 5.14 -33.89 16.00
N LEU A 281 5.16 -32.55 15.93
CA LEU A 281 3.98 -31.71 16.13
C LEU A 281 3.25 -31.50 14.79
N GLU A 282 2.09 -32.13 14.67
CA GLU A 282 1.21 -32.02 13.50
C GLU A 282 0.58 -30.62 13.38
N ARG A 283 0.33 -30.23 12.13
CA ARG A 283 -0.21 -28.94 11.71
C ARG A 283 -1.24 -29.17 10.60
N GLY A 284 -1.97 -28.11 10.22
CA GLY A 284 -2.81 -28.16 9.02
C GLY A 284 -2.01 -28.66 7.82
N GLY A 285 -2.57 -29.60 7.05
CA GLY A 285 -1.96 -30.12 5.83
C GLY A 285 -2.45 -29.36 4.60
N TRP A 286 -1.58 -29.12 3.62
CA TRP A 286 -2.02 -28.55 2.33
C TRP A 286 -2.98 -29.52 1.60
N PRO A 287 -4.04 -29.04 0.93
CA PRO A 287 -4.39 -27.63 0.66
C PRO A 287 -5.23 -26.94 1.76
N ALA A 288 -5.41 -27.53 2.94
CA ALA A 288 -6.14 -26.91 4.06
C ALA A 288 -5.36 -25.81 4.80
N CYS A 289 -4.32 -25.26 4.17
CA CYS A 289 -3.49 -24.15 4.64
C CYS A 289 -3.83 -22.91 3.77
N PRO A 290 -4.79 -22.06 4.18
CA PRO A 290 -5.33 -21.00 3.32
C PRO A 290 -4.28 -19.99 2.84
N VAL A 291 -3.34 -19.59 3.70
CA VAL A 291 -2.30 -18.61 3.31
C VAL A 291 -1.34 -19.23 2.31
N THR A 292 -0.82 -20.42 2.62
CA THR A 292 0.09 -21.16 1.75
C THR A 292 -0.57 -21.47 0.39
N THR A 293 -1.85 -21.85 0.40
CA THR A 293 -2.61 -22.17 -0.82
C THR A 293 -2.80 -20.93 -1.69
N ALA A 294 -3.19 -19.79 -1.10
CA ALA A 294 -3.32 -18.53 -1.84
C ALA A 294 -1.99 -18.10 -2.50
N LEU A 295 -0.87 -18.26 -1.80
CA LEU A 295 0.47 -17.96 -2.33
C LEU A 295 0.85 -18.90 -3.48
N VAL A 296 0.59 -20.20 -3.34
CA VAL A 296 0.86 -21.21 -4.38
C VAL A 296 0.04 -20.93 -5.63
N ASP A 297 -1.25 -20.67 -5.48
CA ASP A 297 -2.16 -20.45 -6.61
C ASP A 297 -1.77 -19.18 -7.38
N GLU A 298 -1.48 -18.09 -6.66
CA GLU A 298 -1.06 -16.84 -7.29
C GLU A 298 0.32 -16.96 -7.96
N TYR A 299 1.23 -17.77 -7.40
CA TYR A 299 2.53 -18.04 -8.01
C TYR A 299 2.39 -18.65 -9.40
N PHE A 300 1.59 -19.71 -9.53
CA PHE A 300 1.42 -20.37 -10.81
C PHE A 300 0.55 -19.56 -11.79
N ARG A 301 -0.44 -18.80 -11.31
CA ARG A 301 -1.19 -17.86 -12.16
C ARG A 301 -0.25 -16.86 -12.83
N GLN A 302 0.61 -16.20 -12.07
CA GLN A 302 1.56 -15.23 -12.65
C GLN A 302 2.62 -15.93 -13.51
N ALA A 303 3.16 -17.06 -13.04
CA ALA A 303 4.23 -17.77 -13.74
C ALA A 303 3.78 -18.36 -15.09
N ARG A 304 2.49 -18.65 -15.25
CA ARG A 304 1.88 -19.11 -16.51
C ARG A 304 1.24 -17.99 -17.34
N GLY A 305 1.37 -16.73 -16.93
CA GLY A 305 0.83 -15.58 -17.65
C GLY A 305 -0.69 -15.37 -17.50
N GLU A 306 -1.33 -16.02 -16.53
CA GLU A 306 -2.77 -15.87 -16.22
C GLU A 306 -3.07 -14.63 -15.37
N ALA A 307 -2.03 -14.04 -14.79
CA ALA A 307 -2.08 -12.82 -13.99
C ALA A 307 -0.81 -11.98 -14.24
N PRO A 308 -0.90 -10.65 -14.15
CA PRO A 308 0.28 -9.79 -14.24
C PRO A 308 1.25 -10.08 -13.08
N VAL A 309 2.54 -10.11 -13.38
CA VAL A 309 3.58 -10.31 -12.37
C VAL A 309 3.63 -9.10 -11.44
N VAL A 310 3.53 -9.33 -10.13
CA VAL A 310 3.70 -8.24 -9.14
C VAL A 310 5.13 -7.67 -9.25
N PRO A 311 5.32 -6.34 -9.17
CA PRO A 311 6.66 -5.77 -9.15
C PRO A 311 7.49 -6.35 -7.99
N VAL A 312 8.56 -7.07 -8.31
CA VAL A 312 9.48 -7.64 -7.33
C VAL A 312 10.77 -6.84 -7.30
N ALA A 313 10.98 -6.09 -6.21
CA ALA A 313 12.28 -5.53 -5.87
C ALA A 313 13.10 -6.58 -5.13
N TRP A 314 14.11 -7.16 -5.79
CA TRP A 314 15.07 -8.03 -5.13
C TRP A 314 16.22 -7.19 -4.55
N SER A 315 16.67 -7.53 -3.35
CA SER A 315 17.79 -6.87 -2.68
C SER A 315 18.62 -7.90 -1.91
N ALA A 316 19.94 -7.68 -1.85
CA ALA A 316 20.86 -8.47 -1.04
C ALA A 316 20.79 -8.13 0.46
N ARG A 317 20.04 -7.09 0.82
CA ARG A 317 19.79 -6.65 2.20
C ARG A 317 18.30 -6.35 2.37
N ASP A 318 17.75 -6.59 3.55
CA ASP A 318 16.41 -6.06 3.84
C ASP A 318 16.51 -4.52 3.81
N PRO A 319 15.45 -3.79 3.40
CA PRO A 319 15.45 -2.33 3.39
C PRO A 319 15.98 -1.85 4.74
N ALA A 320 16.97 -0.96 4.73
CA ALA A 320 17.63 -0.49 5.93
C ALA A 320 16.58 -0.22 7.01
N GLU A 321 16.75 -0.86 8.17
CA GLU A 321 16.21 -0.32 9.41
C GLU A 321 16.86 1.06 9.55
N THR A 322 16.23 2.08 8.94
CA THR A 322 16.47 3.47 9.34
C THR A 322 16.41 3.45 10.85
N PRO A 323 17.42 3.96 11.57
CA PRO A 323 17.37 4.04 13.03
C PRO A 323 16.14 4.88 13.34
N THR A 324 15.04 4.18 13.60
CA THR A 324 13.85 4.80 14.06
C THR A 324 14.14 5.03 15.52
N PRO A 325 14.03 6.28 16.04
CA PRO A 325 14.16 6.50 17.48
C PRO A 325 13.29 5.45 18.17
N GLN A 326 13.91 4.73 19.12
CA GLN A 326 13.38 3.57 19.84
C GLN A 326 11.86 3.54 19.80
N ARG A 327 11.30 2.75 18.87
CA ARG A 327 9.85 2.55 18.79
C ARG A 327 9.46 1.73 19.99
N GLU A 328 8.87 2.40 20.96
CA GLU A 328 8.28 1.77 22.12
C GLU A 328 7.45 0.56 21.71
N THR A 329 7.73 -0.51 22.42
CA THR A 329 7.06 -1.80 22.41
C THR A 329 5.57 -1.65 22.67
N ALA A 330 4.78 -1.81 21.61
CA ALA A 330 3.47 -2.46 21.64
C ALA A 330 3.19 -2.95 20.22
N ALA A 331 2.84 -4.23 20.07
CA ALA A 331 2.32 -4.77 18.82
C ALA A 331 0.98 -4.09 18.52
N ALA A 332 1.02 -2.92 17.87
CA ALA A 332 -0.20 -2.26 17.44
C ALA A 332 -0.86 -3.13 16.35
N ALA A 333 -2.04 -3.65 16.66
CA ALA A 333 -2.91 -4.30 15.68
C ALA A 333 -3.10 -3.36 14.49
N GLY A 334 -3.08 -3.90 13.27
CA GLY A 334 -3.29 -3.09 12.05
C GLY A 334 -4.68 -2.44 12.05
N ILE A 335 -4.89 -1.45 11.17
CA ILE A 335 -6.17 -0.71 11.10
C ILE A 335 -7.35 -1.63 10.76
N VAL A 336 -7.13 -2.63 9.90
CA VAL A 336 -8.21 -3.45 9.32
C VAL A 336 -8.50 -4.67 10.19
N ASP A 337 -9.79 -4.92 10.48
CA ASP A 337 -10.23 -6.21 11.03
C ASP A 337 -10.41 -7.25 9.92
N TRP A 338 -9.31 -7.92 9.60
CA TRP A 338 -9.25 -8.97 8.60
C TRP A 338 -10.11 -10.18 8.93
N ALA A 339 -10.11 -10.61 10.20
CA ALA A 339 -10.87 -11.77 10.62
C ALA A 339 -12.38 -11.51 10.49
N GLY A 340 -12.86 -10.34 10.94
CA GLY A 340 -14.23 -9.91 10.73
C GLY A 340 -14.59 -9.77 9.26
N ALA A 341 -13.72 -9.15 8.46
CA ALA A 341 -13.94 -8.94 7.04
C ALA A 341 -14.17 -10.25 6.29
N LEU A 342 -13.31 -11.25 6.54
CA LEU A 342 -13.40 -12.56 5.90
C LEU A 342 -14.64 -13.34 6.35
N ARG A 343 -15.03 -13.26 7.63
CA ARG A 343 -16.28 -13.88 8.13
C ARG A 343 -17.52 -13.29 7.45
N VAL A 344 -17.58 -11.97 7.30
CA VAL A 344 -18.69 -11.28 6.64
C VAL A 344 -18.70 -11.61 5.14
N ALA A 345 -17.54 -11.54 4.49
CA ALA A 345 -17.39 -11.89 3.08
C ALA A 345 -17.93 -13.30 2.79
N ALA A 346 -17.50 -14.31 3.57
CA ALA A 346 -17.92 -15.70 3.41
C ALA A 346 -19.43 -15.88 3.50
N LYS A 347 -20.12 -15.17 4.41
CA LYS A 347 -21.57 -15.25 4.55
C LYS A 347 -22.31 -14.55 3.40
N LEU A 348 -21.82 -13.40 2.95
CA LEU A 348 -22.42 -12.68 1.82
C LEU A 348 -22.25 -13.43 0.50
N THR A 349 -21.07 -14.03 0.26
CA THR A 349 -20.78 -14.81 -0.96
C THR A 349 -21.46 -16.17 -0.98
N ALA A 350 -21.74 -16.77 0.17
CA ALA A 350 -22.56 -17.99 0.27
C ALA A 350 -24.03 -17.76 -0.13
N ARG A 351 -24.51 -16.51 -0.16
CA ARG A 351 -25.91 -16.14 -0.42
C ARG A 351 -26.04 -15.04 -1.49
N PRO A 352 -25.43 -15.20 -2.68
CA PRO A 352 -25.26 -14.10 -3.64
C PRO A 352 -26.59 -13.49 -4.12
N ARG A 353 -27.62 -14.34 -4.32
CA ARG A 353 -28.97 -13.88 -4.71
C ARG A 353 -29.66 -13.09 -3.60
N ALA A 354 -29.59 -13.57 -2.35
CA ALA A 354 -30.19 -12.88 -1.20
C ALA A 354 -29.46 -11.56 -0.92
N THR A 355 -28.12 -11.55 -1.02
CA THR A 355 -27.30 -10.34 -0.95
C THR A 355 -27.74 -9.32 -1.99
N ALA A 356 -27.84 -9.71 -3.26
CA ALA A 356 -28.27 -8.81 -4.35
C ALA A 356 -29.69 -8.28 -4.14
N GLN A 357 -30.64 -9.14 -3.76
CA GLN A 357 -32.02 -8.75 -3.48
C GLN A 357 -32.08 -7.74 -2.33
N ARG A 358 -31.32 -7.97 -1.25
CA ARG A 358 -31.34 -7.07 -0.11
C ARG A 358 -30.66 -5.74 -0.41
N VAL A 359 -29.55 -5.74 -1.16
CA VAL A 359 -28.93 -4.52 -1.67
C VAL A 359 -29.94 -3.70 -2.48
N ALA A 360 -30.68 -4.33 -3.40
CA ALA A 360 -31.70 -3.66 -4.20
C ALA A 360 -32.84 -3.09 -3.34
N ALA A 361 -33.34 -3.85 -2.36
CA ALA A 361 -34.39 -3.39 -1.44
C ALA A 361 -33.93 -2.19 -0.61
N VAL A 362 -32.75 -2.28 0.01
CA VAL A 362 -32.17 -1.18 0.81
C VAL A 362 -31.97 0.08 -0.04
N LEU A 363 -31.55 -0.08 -1.29
CA LEU A 363 -31.40 1.04 -2.24
C LEU A 363 -32.74 1.68 -2.60
N SER A 364 -33.81 0.87 -2.74
CA SER A 364 -35.15 1.38 -3.05
C SER A 364 -35.78 2.14 -1.87
N GLU A 365 -35.41 1.78 -0.64
CA GLU A 365 -35.87 2.43 0.60
C GLU A 365 -35.02 3.66 0.97
N ALA A 366 -33.78 3.72 0.48
CA ALA A 366 -32.86 4.78 0.84
C ALA A 366 -33.16 6.08 0.08
N PRO A 367 -32.87 7.25 0.67
CA PRO A 367 -32.83 8.49 -0.08
C PRO A 367 -31.90 8.31 -1.28
N VAL A 368 -32.34 8.77 -2.46
CA VAL A 368 -31.56 8.58 -3.69
C VAL A 368 -30.15 9.17 -3.52
N PHE A 369 -29.16 8.30 -3.59
CA PHE A 369 -27.76 8.65 -3.44
C PHE A 369 -27.25 9.31 -4.74
N ARG A 370 -27.28 10.65 -4.81
CA ARG A 370 -26.66 11.51 -5.86
C ARG A 370 -27.32 11.50 -7.25
N ASN A 371 -26.72 12.33 -8.14
CA ASN A 371 -27.07 12.59 -9.55
C ASN A 371 -26.49 11.56 -10.56
N ARG A 372 -25.74 10.54 -10.12
CA ARG A 372 -25.21 9.42 -10.93
C ARG A 372 -25.15 8.15 -10.10
N ASP A 373 -25.39 6.99 -10.71
CA ASP A 373 -25.36 5.69 -10.03
C ASP A 373 -23.93 5.33 -9.59
N PHE A 374 -23.74 5.10 -8.28
CA PHE A 374 -22.49 4.61 -7.72
C PHE A 374 -22.67 3.19 -7.21
N ALA A 375 -21.85 2.25 -7.67
CA ALA A 375 -21.77 0.94 -7.07
C ALA A 375 -21.15 1.05 -5.66
N PHE A 376 -21.77 0.42 -4.67
CA PHE A 376 -21.17 0.19 -3.36
C PHE A 376 -21.06 -1.31 -3.09
N SER A 377 -20.05 -1.68 -2.31
CA SER A 377 -19.85 -3.04 -1.85
C SER A 377 -20.78 -3.35 -0.68
N PRO A 378 -21.51 -4.48 -0.67
CA PRO A 378 -22.25 -4.93 0.51
C PRO A 378 -21.31 -5.48 1.59
N LEU A 379 -20.03 -5.72 1.27
CA LEU A 379 -18.99 -6.00 2.25
C LEU A 379 -18.39 -4.67 2.75
N PRO A 380 -18.63 -4.27 4.02
CA PRO A 380 -18.04 -3.08 4.61
C PRO A 380 -16.55 -3.27 4.90
N LEU A 381 -15.78 -2.18 4.85
CA LEU A 381 -14.45 -2.11 5.44
C LEU A 381 -14.56 -2.15 6.96
N LEU A 382 -14.02 -3.19 7.59
CA LEU A 382 -14.00 -3.32 9.04
C LEU A 382 -12.71 -2.75 9.63
N VAL A 383 -12.86 -1.89 10.62
CA VAL A 383 -11.77 -1.17 11.30
C VAL A 383 -11.73 -1.59 12.76
N GLN A 384 -10.53 -1.83 13.28
CA GLN A 384 -10.30 -2.19 14.68
C GLN A 384 -10.62 -1.01 15.62
N PRO A 385 -11.27 -1.24 16.78
CA PRO A 385 -11.58 -0.19 17.74
C PRO A 385 -10.32 0.55 18.23
N GLN A 386 -9.26 -0.20 18.56
CA GLN A 386 -8.00 0.35 19.07
C GLN A 386 -7.35 1.28 18.03
N ALA A 387 -7.45 0.95 16.75
CA ALA A 387 -6.95 1.82 15.69
C ALA A 387 -7.67 3.17 15.67
N VAL A 388 -8.98 3.20 15.97
CA VAL A 388 -9.76 4.44 16.06
C VAL A 388 -9.37 5.24 17.30
N GLU A 389 -9.20 4.58 18.44
CA GLU A 389 -8.72 5.20 19.68
C GLU A 389 -7.37 5.86 19.48
N ASP A 390 -6.43 5.18 18.81
CA ASP A 390 -5.10 5.70 18.51
C ASP A 390 -5.12 6.84 17.47
N LEU A 391 -6.00 6.76 16.47
CA LEU A 391 -6.06 7.76 15.39
C LEU A 391 -6.78 9.03 15.81
N ARG A 392 -7.78 8.94 16.69
CA ARG A 392 -8.63 10.07 17.10
C ARG A 392 -7.84 11.30 17.58
N PRO A 393 -6.92 11.22 18.57
CA PRO A 393 -6.18 12.38 19.03
C PRO A 393 -5.19 12.91 17.97
N ARG A 394 -4.60 12.01 17.16
CA ARG A 394 -3.66 12.40 16.10
C ARG A 394 -4.35 13.18 14.97
N LEU A 395 -5.51 12.70 14.51
CA LEU A 395 -6.29 13.37 13.47
C LEU A 395 -6.85 14.71 13.95
N ALA A 396 -7.30 14.78 15.21
CA ALA A 396 -7.73 16.03 15.84
C ALA A 396 -6.58 17.06 15.90
N GLY A 397 -5.43 16.65 16.44
CA GLY A 397 -4.23 17.50 16.50
C GLY A 397 -3.71 17.91 15.11
N TYR A 398 -3.91 17.09 14.09
CA TYR A 398 -3.55 17.47 12.72
C TYR A 398 -4.45 18.57 12.17
N VAL A 399 -5.77 18.55 12.46
CA VAL A 399 -6.68 19.65 12.10
C VAL A 399 -6.33 20.94 12.86
N GLU A 400 -5.91 20.84 14.12
CA GLU A 400 -5.39 21.99 14.87
C GLU A 400 -4.12 22.56 14.21
N LEU A 401 -3.19 21.69 13.81
CA LEU A 401 -2.00 22.07 13.07
C LEU A 401 -2.34 22.78 11.74
N LEU A 402 -3.39 22.35 11.03
CA LEU A 402 -3.87 23.08 9.83
C LEU A 402 -4.30 24.51 10.20
N GLY A 403 -4.95 24.69 11.34
CA GLY A 403 -5.29 26.01 11.86
C GLY A 403 -4.06 26.86 12.19
N ASP A 404 -3.03 26.25 12.77
CA ASP A 404 -1.74 26.94 13.00
C ASP A 404 -1.09 27.39 11.69
N VAL A 405 -1.16 26.59 10.62
CA VAL A 405 -0.63 26.99 9.31
C VAL A 405 -1.40 28.19 8.75
N VAL A 406 -2.73 28.20 8.86
CA VAL A 406 -3.57 29.34 8.45
C VAL A 406 -3.21 30.59 9.25
N ARG A 407 -3.08 30.48 10.57
CA ARG A 407 -2.65 31.58 11.44
C ARG A 407 -1.26 32.11 11.06
N LEU A 408 -0.28 31.22 10.87
CA LEU A 408 1.07 31.58 10.42
C LEU A 408 1.04 32.31 9.08
N TYR A 409 0.20 31.88 8.13
CA TYR A 409 0.02 32.60 6.87
C TYR A 409 -0.48 34.04 7.07
N ARG A 410 -1.40 34.28 8.02
CA ARG A 410 -1.89 35.64 8.34
C ARG A 410 -0.82 36.49 9.03
N GLU A 411 -0.03 35.90 9.91
CA GLU A 411 0.92 36.63 10.78
C GLU A 411 2.29 36.87 10.11
N ARG A 412 2.75 35.97 9.24
CA ARG A 412 4.14 35.91 8.78
C ARG A 412 4.24 36.16 7.28
N ARG A 413 5.01 37.18 6.91
CA ARG A 413 5.20 37.58 5.51
C ARG A 413 5.89 36.48 4.69
N GLU A 414 6.91 35.86 5.28
CA GLU A 414 7.69 34.78 4.67
C GLU A 414 6.85 33.53 4.35
N VAL A 415 5.77 33.30 5.12
CA VAL A 415 4.81 32.22 4.86
C VAL A 415 3.90 32.58 3.69
N ARG A 416 3.42 33.82 3.61
CA ARG A 416 2.64 34.31 2.44
C ARG A 416 3.43 34.23 1.15
N GLU A 417 4.67 34.71 1.18
CA GLU A 417 5.58 34.65 0.03
C GLU A 417 5.86 33.21 -0.42
N TRP A 418 5.85 32.25 0.52
CA TRP A 418 5.99 30.84 0.15
C TRP A 418 4.73 30.27 -0.50
N PHE A 419 3.54 30.50 0.05
CA PHE A 419 2.31 30.01 -0.61
C PHE A 419 2.01 30.76 -1.92
N ALA A 420 2.43 32.02 -2.03
CA ALA A 420 2.30 32.88 -3.21
C ALA A 420 0.88 32.92 -3.79
N LEU A 421 -0.10 33.20 -2.91
CA LEU A 421 -1.51 33.19 -3.30
C LEU A 421 -1.88 34.44 -4.11
N PRO A 422 -2.92 34.36 -4.97
CA PRO A 422 -3.40 35.53 -5.71
C PRO A 422 -3.94 36.64 -4.78
N PRO A 423 -3.84 37.93 -5.17
CA PRO A 423 -4.29 39.05 -4.34
C PRO A 423 -5.75 38.97 -3.86
N ALA A 424 -6.65 38.43 -4.70
CA ALA A 424 -8.04 38.20 -4.33
C ALA A 424 -8.17 37.22 -3.14
N ALA A 425 -7.41 36.11 -3.16
CA ALA A 425 -7.38 35.15 -2.06
C ALA A 425 -6.82 35.78 -0.78
N GLU A 426 -5.73 36.55 -0.86
CA GLU A 426 -5.15 37.22 0.32
C GLU A 426 -6.15 38.16 0.98
N ARG A 427 -6.89 38.94 0.17
CA ARG A 427 -7.93 39.87 0.63
C ARG A 427 -9.10 39.17 1.30
N LEU A 428 -9.54 38.03 0.79
CA LEU A 428 -10.61 37.22 1.39
C LEU A 428 -10.16 36.59 2.71
N ILE A 429 -8.94 36.04 2.78
CA ILE A 429 -8.35 35.50 4.02
C ILE A 429 -8.18 36.61 5.07
N ALA A 430 -7.77 37.82 4.66
CA ALA A 430 -7.64 38.95 5.57
C ALA A 430 -8.98 39.37 6.18
N ALA A 431 -10.09 39.14 5.47
CA ALA A 431 -11.45 39.41 5.94
C ALA A 431 -12.01 38.31 6.87
N ASP A 432 -11.36 37.15 6.99
CA ASP A 432 -11.78 36.13 7.95
C ASP A 432 -11.70 36.67 9.40
N PRO A 433 -12.63 36.28 10.30
CA PRO A 433 -12.54 36.63 11.71
C PRO A 433 -11.24 36.13 12.35
N ALA A 434 -10.69 36.89 13.30
CA ALA A 434 -9.53 36.46 14.08
C ALA A 434 -9.88 35.24 14.95
N GLY A 435 -8.97 34.26 15.07
CA GLY A 435 -9.18 33.05 15.87
C GLY A 435 -10.13 32.02 15.23
N SER A 436 -10.45 32.18 13.94
CA SER A 436 -11.19 31.22 13.12
C SER A 436 -10.26 30.60 12.07
N ASP A 437 -9.14 30.03 12.50
CA ASP A 437 -8.10 29.58 11.57
C ASP A 437 -8.17 28.07 11.24
N ALA A 438 -8.68 27.25 12.17
CA ALA A 438 -8.81 25.81 11.95
C ALA A 438 -10.01 25.46 11.05
N PRO A 439 -9.87 24.53 10.09
CA PRO A 439 -10.99 24.01 9.32
C PRO A 439 -12.04 23.37 10.23
N TRP A 440 -13.29 23.84 10.19
CA TRP A 440 -14.36 23.31 11.05
C TRP A 440 -14.91 21.99 10.52
N VAL A 441 -15.21 21.94 9.22
CA VAL A 441 -15.65 20.71 8.53
C VAL A 441 -14.54 20.26 7.60
N CYS A 442 -13.88 19.16 7.93
CA CYS A 442 -12.72 18.67 7.20
C CYS A 442 -12.89 17.20 6.82
N ARG A 443 -12.42 16.82 5.63
CA ARG A 443 -12.21 15.42 5.26
C ARG A 443 -10.75 15.21 4.88
N LEU A 444 -10.05 14.39 5.66
CA LEU A 444 -8.66 14.03 5.41
C LEU A 444 -8.64 12.72 4.62
N ASP A 445 -8.21 12.79 3.35
CA ASP A 445 -8.17 11.63 2.47
C ASP A 445 -6.82 10.92 2.66
N GLY A 446 -6.85 9.61 2.87
CA GLY A 446 -5.65 8.83 3.15
C GLY A 446 -5.70 7.40 2.63
N TYR A 447 -4.55 6.76 2.63
CA TYR A 447 -4.42 5.31 2.41
C TYR A 447 -4.02 4.62 3.70
N VAL A 448 -4.45 3.37 3.86
CA VAL A 448 -3.77 2.45 4.75
C VAL A 448 -2.57 1.93 3.99
N GLU A 449 -1.36 2.21 4.47
CA GLU A 449 -0.12 1.85 3.78
C GLU A 449 0.11 0.33 3.80
N GLN A 450 0.44 -0.22 2.64
CA GLN A 450 0.81 -1.63 2.50
C GLN A 450 2.09 -1.94 3.32
N GLY A 451 2.06 -3.04 4.08
CA GLY A 451 3.17 -3.43 4.96
C GLY A 451 3.03 -2.87 6.37
N SER A 452 3.01 -1.55 6.53
CA SER A 452 2.93 -0.92 7.87
C SER A 452 1.51 -0.90 8.45
N GLN A 453 0.48 -0.95 7.60
CA GLN A 453 -0.94 -0.77 7.92
C GLN A 453 -1.24 0.52 8.70
N ARG A 454 -0.44 1.56 8.51
CA ARG A 454 -0.67 2.89 9.10
C ARG A 454 -1.55 3.73 8.18
N LEU A 455 -2.34 4.62 8.76
CA LEU A 455 -3.04 5.64 8.00
C LEU A 455 -2.04 6.72 7.59
N VAL A 456 -1.93 6.95 6.29
CA VAL A 456 -1.10 8.01 5.71
C VAL A 456 -2.02 8.95 4.93
N LEU A 457 -2.07 10.21 5.36
CA LEU A 457 -2.89 11.26 4.75
C LEU A 457 -2.21 11.77 3.48
N LEU A 458 -3.00 11.83 2.42
CA LEU A 458 -2.55 12.23 1.09
C LEU A 458 -3.06 13.60 0.71
N GLU A 459 -4.21 14.03 1.24
CA GLU A 459 -4.86 15.28 0.86
C GLU A 459 -5.77 15.80 1.97
N ASN A 460 -5.81 17.12 2.09
CA ASN A 460 -6.69 17.84 2.99
C ASN A 460 -7.88 18.38 2.18
N ASN A 461 -9.09 17.87 2.40
CA ASN A 461 -10.31 18.53 1.92
C ASN A 461 -10.79 19.44 3.04
N ALA A 462 -10.20 20.63 3.12
CA ALA A 462 -10.44 21.59 4.19
C ALA A 462 -11.49 22.66 3.84
N ASP A 463 -12.04 22.67 2.62
CA ASP A 463 -13.23 23.43 2.26
C ASP A 463 -14.18 22.58 1.39
N ALA A 464 -15.49 22.74 1.59
CA ALA A 464 -16.53 22.02 0.85
C ALA A 464 -16.35 20.48 0.66
N PRO A 465 -15.93 19.69 1.68
CA PRO A 465 -15.77 18.26 1.51
C PRO A 465 -17.07 17.60 1.02
N ALA A 466 -16.94 16.72 0.03
CA ALA A 466 -18.07 15.95 -0.49
C ALA A 466 -18.38 14.75 0.41
N GLY A 467 -19.64 14.30 0.43
CA GLY A 467 -20.02 13.08 1.14
C GLY A 467 -20.19 13.24 2.64
N THR A 468 -20.33 14.48 3.13
CA THR A 468 -20.63 14.76 4.54
C THR A 468 -21.96 14.14 4.95
N LEU A 469 -22.98 14.19 4.11
CA LEU A 469 -24.27 13.54 4.37
C LEU A 469 -24.27 12.08 3.89
N PHE A 470 -23.78 11.87 2.66
CA PHE A 470 -23.95 10.56 1.99
C PHE A 470 -23.13 9.43 2.60
N THR A 471 -21.98 9.71 3.21
CA THR A 471 -21.13 8.66 3.81
C THR A 471 -21.87 7.97 4.95
N ALA A 472 -22.51 8.74 5.85
CA ALA A 472 -23.29 8.20 6.95
C ALA A 472 -24.45 7.31 6.46
N ARG A 473 -25.16 7.76 5.43
CA ARG A 473 -26.26 6.98 4.83
C ARG A 473 -25.80 5.70 4.13
N ILE A 474 -24.65 5.71 3.44
CA ILE A 474 -24.06 4.49 2.84
C ILE A 474 -23.70 3.50 3.94
N ASN A 475 -23.09 4.00 5.03
CA ASN A 475 -22.77 3.18 6.19
C ASN A 475 -24.04 2.55 6.78
N ASP A 476 -25.14 3.30 6.92
CA ASP A 476 -26.42 2.77 7.39
C ASP A 476 -27.06 1.76 6.43
N ALA A 477 -27.00 2.02 5.13
CA ALA A 477 -27.56 1.15 4.10
C ALA A 477 -26.88 -0.23 4.08
N VAL A 478 -25.54 -0.26 3.97
CA VAL A 478 -24.78 -1.52 3.98
C VAL A 478 -25.01 -2.30 5.26
N HIS A 479 -25.28 -1.62 6.38
CA HIS A 479 -25.43 -2.29 7.67
C HIS A 479 -26.73 -3.08 7.70
N ARG A 480 -27.81 -2.50 7.15
CA ARG A 480 -29.06 -3.24 6.96
C ARG A 480 -28.86 -4.49 6.11
N VAL A 481 -28.05 -4.41 5.05
CA VAL A 481 -27.72 -5.58 4.20
C VAL A 481 -26.99 -6.65 5.00
N VAL A 482 -25.90 -6.27 5.69
CA VAL A 482 -25.10 -7.21 6.49
C VAL A 482 -25.93 -7.84 7.61
N ARG A 483 -26.68 -7.03 8.36
CA ARG A 483 -27.53 -7.52 9.46
C ARG A 483 -28.50 -8.58 8.96
N ASP A 484 -29.14 -8.33 7.82
CA ASP A 484 -30.22 -9.20 7.34
C ASP A 484 -29.67 -10.47 6.62
N VAL A 485 -28.52 -10.39 5.95
CA VAL A 485 -27.99 -11.50 5.13
C VAL A 485 -26.85 -12.26 5.81
N ALA A 486 -25.98 -11.54 6.53
CA ALA A 486 -24.82 -12.06 7.25
C ALA A 486 -25.03 -11.97 8.78
N TRP A 487 -26.24 -12.26 9.25
CA TRP A 487 -26.58 -12.25 10.68
C TRP A 487 -25.56 -13.02 11.54
N GLY A 488 -25.18 -12.43 12.68
CA GLY A 488 -24.18 -12.97 13.61
C GLY A 488 -22.74 -13.02 13.05
N ALA A 489 -22.45 -12.37 11.92
CA ALA A 489 -21.08 -12.18 11.41
C ALA A 489 -20.40 -10.93 11.97
N LEU A 490 -21.23 -9.96 12.36
CA LEU A 490 -20.86 -8.66 12.89
C LEU A 490 -21.62 -8.46 14.21
N GLY A 491 -20.90 -7.97 15.22
CA GLY A 491 -21.51 -7.47 16.45
C GLY A 491 -22.19 -6.12 16.25
N GLU A 492 -22.65 -5.50 17.35
CA GLU A 492 -23.11 -4.12 17.31
C GLU A 492 -21.97 -3.14 16.96
N PHE A 493 -22.34 -1.96 16.48
CA PHE A 493 -21.37 -0.92 16.12
C PHE A 493 -20.47 -0.51 17.27
N GLY A 494 -19.18 -0.41 16.95
CA GLY A 494 -18.20 0.30 17.76
C GLY A 494 -18.33 1.81 17.61
N GLU A 495 -17.89 2.52 18.65
CA GLU A 495 -17.75 3.97 18.61
C GLU A 495 -16.80 4.39 17.47
N GLY A 496 -17.11 5.51 16.79
CA GLY A 496 -16.32 6.01 15.66
C GLY A 496 -16.80 5.54 14.28
N THR A 497 -17.86 4.72 14.21
CA THR A 497 -18.59 4.48 12.95
C THR A 497 -19.42 5.71 12.60
N TYR A 498 -19.21 6.31 11.42
CA TYR A 498 -19.94 7.51 11.01
C TYR A 498 -21.37 7.15 10.57
N ARG A 499 -22.38 7.47 11.37
CA ARG A 499 -23.80 7.09 11.14
C ARG A 499 -24.76 8.23 11.42
N GLY A 500 -25.87 8.27 10.68
CA GLY A 500 -26.90 9.28 10.82
C GLY A 500 -26.51 10.67 10.29
N ASP A 501 -27.49 11.36 9.74
CA ASP A 501 -27.31 12.71 9.16
C ASP A 501 -27.07 13.78 10.25
N SER A 502 -27.56 13.56 11.47
CA SER A 502 -27.55 14.55 12.56
C SER A 502 -26.14 14.99 12.95
N ILE A 503 -25.14 14.10 12.91
CA ILE A 503 -23.76 14.43 13.32
C ILE A 503 -23.20 15.62 12.52
N PHE A 504 -23.43 15.64 11.19
CA PHE A 504 -23.00 16.74 10.33
C PHE A 504 -23.87 17.99 10.50
N LEU A 505 -25.19 17.82 10.60
CA LEU A 505 -26.10 18.96 10.77
C LEU A 505 -25.84 19.69 12.09
N ASP A 506 -25.65 18.95 13.18
CA ASP A 506 -25.30 19.48 14.50
C ASP A 506 -23.91 20.12 14.49
N ALA A 507 -22.97 19.57 13.72
CA ALA A 507 -21.66 20.18 13.55
C ALA A 507 -21.73 21.57 12.90
N LEU A 508 -22.53 21.76 11.84
CA LEU A 508 -22.69 23.07 11.22
C LEU A 508 -23.34 24.09 12.17
N ARG A 509 -24.38 23.68 12.91
CA ARG A 509 -25.03 24.54 13.93
C ARG A 509 -24.06 24.96 15.03
N ARG A 510 -23.25 24.01 15.56
CA ARG A 510 -22.24 24.31 16.58
C ARG A 510 -21.13 25.22 16.04
N GLY A 511 -20.65 24.96 14.83
CA GLY A 511 -19.61 25.80 14.22
C GLY A 511 -20.05 27.24 14.09
N ALA A 512 -21.28 27.47 13.65
CA ALA A 512 -21.85 28.81 13.61
C ALA A 512 -21.92 29.48 14.99
N ALA A 513 -22.41 28.76 16.01
CA ALA A 513 -22.50 29.29 17.36
C ALA A 513 -21.12 29.62 17.95
N GLU A 514 -20.13 28.74 17.77
CA GLU A 514 -18.76 28.96 18.27
C GLU A 514 -18.05 30.09 17.53
N THR A 515 -18.20 30.19 16.21
CA THR A 515 -17.60 31.30 15.43
C THR A 515 -18.29 32.62 15.72
N ALA A 516 -19.59 32.62 16.03
CA ALA A 516 -20.31 33.83 16.48
C ALA A 516 -19.80 34.30 17.84
N LEU A 517 -19.62 33.40 18.82
CA LEU A 517 -19.10 33.73 20.15
C LEU A 517 -17.70 34.36 20.16
N ARG A 518 -16.89 34.11 19.11
CA ARG A 518 -15.55 34.70 18.96
C ARG A 518 -15.57 36.13 18.39
N GLN A 519 -16.74 36.62 17.96
CA GLN A 519 -16.88 37.90 17.29
C GLN A 519 -17.63 38.91 18.18
N PRO A 520 -17.03 40.09 18.45
CA PRO A 520 -17.65 41.11 19.31
C PRO A 520 -19.06 41.51 18.81
N GLY A 521 -20.06 41.45 19.70
CA GLY A 521 -21.44 41.87 19.40
C GLY A 521 -22.31 40.85 18.66
N LYS A 522 -21.83 39.60 18.46
CA LYS A 522 -22.61 38.52 17.83
C LYS A 522 -23.00 37.46 18.87
N GLU A 523 -24.27 37.41 19.25
CA GLU A 523 -24.82 36.40 20.16
C GLU A 523 -25.84 35.50 19.44
N GLY A 524 -25.75 34.18 19.63
CA GLY A 524 -26.83 33.24 19.31
C GLY A 524 -26.53 32.17 18.24
N CYS A 525 -27.46 31.21 18.14
CA CYS A 525 -27.52 30.17 17.11
C CYS A 525 -27.92 30.82 15.76
N PRO A 526 -27.37 30.40 14.60
CA PRO A 526 -27.78 30.96 13.32
C PRO A 526 -29.29 30.76 13.10
N ALA A 527 -30.01 31.86 12.84
CA ALA A 527 -31.42 31.79 12.50
C ALA A 527 -31.61 31.37 11.03
N SER A 528 -30.60 31.64 10.19
CA SER A 528 -30.62 31.39 8.74
C SER A 528 -29.26 30.89 8.20
N ILE A 529 -29.30 29.87 7.33
CA ILE A 529 -28.12 29.24 6.73
C ILE A 529 -28.22 29.27 5.19
N ALA A 530 -27.26 29.90 4.53
CA ALA A 530 -27.08 29.83 3.08
C ALA A 530 -26.08 28.72 2.70
N ILE A 531 -26.49 27.75 1.89
CA ILE A 531 -25.59 26.76 1.28
C ILE A 531 -25.15 27.29 -0.07
N LEU A 532 -23.86 27.65 -0.19
CA LEU A 532 -23.34 28.35 -1.37
C LEU A 532 -23.15 27.40 -2.54
N GLN A 533 -23.86 27.67 -3.63
CA GLN A 533 -23.69 26.96 -4.89
C GLN A 533 -24.23 27.81 -6.05
N PRO A 534 -23.50 27.97 -7.18
CA PRO A 534 -23.98 28.75 -8.31
C PRO A 534 -25.33 28.26 -8.83
N GLU A 535 -26.15 29.20 -9.28
CA GLU A 535 -27.46 28.91 -9.88
C GLU A 535 -27.32 27.91 -11.05
N GLY A 536 -28.24 26.93 -11.10
CA GLY A 536 -28.19 25.83 -12.07
C GLY A 536 -27.12 24.77 -11.80
N ALA A 537 -26.20 24.99 -10.85
CA ALA A 537 -25.15 24.06 -10.47
C ALA A 537 -25.41 23.31 -9.15
N ALA A 538 -26.58 23.54 -8.53
CA ALA A 538 -26.98 22.95 -7.25
C ALA A 538 -26.89 21.40 -7.28
N ASN A 539 -26.14 20.82 -6.34
CA ASN A 539 -26.06 19.37 -6.21
C ASN A 539 -27.13 18.88 -5.23
N ARG A 540 -27.52 17.61 -5.38
CA ARG A 540 -28.57 17.02 -4.56
C ARG A 540 -28.25 17.00 -3.05
N GLU A 541 -26.97 16.86 -2.68
CA GLU A 541 -26.54 16.92 -1.27
C GLU A 541 -26.89 18.26 -0.65
N SER A 542 -26.62 19.36 -1.36
CA SER A 542 -26.90 20.73 -0.91
C SER A 542 -28.40 20.97 -0.73
N VAL A 543 -29.21 20.56 -1.70
CA VAL A 543 -30.68 20.70 -1.65
C VAL A 543 -31.27 19.90 -0.49
N GLU A 544 -30.83 18.65 -0.30
CA GLU A 544 -31.29 17.81 0.80
C GLU A 544 -30.82 18.32 2.16
N THR A 545 -29.58 18.83 2.25
CA THR A 545 -29.07 19.45 3.49
C THR A 545 -29.94 20.65 3.88
N ALA A 546 -30.29 21.52 2.92
CA ALA A 546 -31.18 22.65 3.17
C ALA A 546 -32.56 22.19 3.68
N ALA A 547 -33.17 21.23 2.99
CA ALA A 547 -34.47 20.69 3.38
C ALA A 547 -34.45 20.06 4.79
N GLN A 548 -33.36 19.39 5.17
CA GLN A 548 -33.22 18.80 6.50
C GLN A 548 -33.08 19.86 7.60
N PHE A 549 -32.31 20.93 7.37
CA PHE A 549 -32.26 22.04 8.31
C PHE A 549 -33.63 22.72 8.47
N THR A 550 -34.36 22.93 7.37
CA THR A 550 -35.73 23.47 7.42
C THR A 550 -36.66 22.57 8.23
N ALA A 551 -36.58 21.26 8.02
CA ALA A 551 -37.37 20.29 8.79
C ALA A 551 -37.01 20.30 10.30
N LEU A 552 -35.78 20.65 10.65
CA LEU A 552 -35.30 20.81 12.03
C LEU A 552 -35.50 22.25 12.58
N GLY A 553 -36.26 23.10 11.89
CA GLY A 553 -36.63 24.44 12.36
C GLY A 553 -35.59 25.55 12.15
N THR A 554 -34.57 25.34 11.31
CA THR A 554 -33.62 26.38 10.91
C THR A 554 -33.89 26.80 9.47
N ASP A 555 -34.06 28.10 9.19
CA ASP A 555 -34.20 28.56 7.80
C ASP A 555 -32.90 28.24 7.05
N CYS A 556 -33.01 27.45 5.98
CA CYS A 556 -31.85 27.04 5.20
C CYS A 556 -32.20 26.94 3.74
N PHE A 557 -31.35 27.50 2.89
CA PHE A 557 -31.60 27.59 1.45
C PHE A 557 -30.29 27.53 0.67
N VAL A 558 -30.39 27.09 -0.58
CA VAL A 558 -29.26 27.14 -1.52
C VAL A 558 -29.18 28.56 -2.09
N ALA A 559 -27.99 29.13 -2.14
CA ALA A 559 -27.76 30.51 -2.57
C ALA A 559 -26.60 30.60 -3.56
N ASP A 560 -26.75 31.44 -4.59
CA ASP A 560 -25.65 31.76 -5.48
C ASP A 560 -24.68 32.71 -4.77
N PRO A 561 -23.38 32.39 -4.64
CA PRO A 561 -22.43 33.27 -3.97
C PRO A 561 -22.29 34.65 -4.63
N ARG A 562 -22.67 34.81 -5.92
CA ARG A 562 -22.66 36.08 -6.65
C ARG A 562 -23.81 37.01 -6.26
N SER A 563 -24.87 36.48 -5.65
CA SER A 563 -26.03 37.27 -5.23
C SER A 563 -25.82 38.01 -3.90
N LEU A 564 -24.66 37.82 -3.27
CA LEU A 564 -24.34 38.41 -1.96
C LEU A 564 -24.40 39.94 -2.01
N LYS A 565 -25.19 40.52 -1.12
CA LYS A 565 -25.27 41.96 -0.88
C LYS A 565 -25.36 42.27 0.60
N VAL A 566 -24.76 43.38 1.03
CA VAL A 566 -24.96 43.95 2.35
C VAL A 566 -26.14 44.92 2.30
N THR A 567 -27.24 44.58 2.97
CA THR A 567 -28.47 45.39 3.02
C THR A 567 -28.87 45.60 4.48
N GLY A 568 -28.94 46.86 4.92
CA GLY A 568 -29.34 47.18 6.31
C GLY A 568 -28.42 46.58 7.38
N GLY A 569 -27.12 46.48 7.11
CA GLY A 569 -26.13 45.88 8.02
C GLY A 569 -26.16 44.35 8.10
N ARG A 570 -26.95 43.68 7.24
CA ARG A 570 -27.01 42.22 7.15
C ARG A 570 -26.58 41.74 5.77
N ALA A 571 -25.94 40.57 5.74
CA ALA A 571 -25.66 39.88 4.50
C ALA A 571 -26.93 39.21 3.98
N THR A 572 -27.22 39.39 2.69
CA THR A 572 -28.40 38.85 2.02
C THR A 572 -28.00 38.21 0.69
N PHE A 573 -28.71 37.15 0.32
CA PHE A 573 -28.62 36.47 -0.98
C PHE A 573 -29.99 36.53 -1.63
N ASP A 574 -30.09 37.21 -2.78
CA ASP A 574 -31.37 37.49 -3.45
C ASP A 574 -32.44 38.06 -2.50
N GLY A 575 -32.02 38.94 -1.59
CA GLY A 575 -32.88 39.59 -0.59
C GLY A 575 -33.21 38.74 0.64
N ARG A 576 -32.77 37.48 0.71
CA ARG A 576 -32.94 36.61 1.88
C ARG A 576 -31.73 36.75 2.82
N PRO A 577 -31.92 37.09 4.11
CA PRO A 577 -30.79 37.21 5.04
C PRO A 577 -30.18 35.84 5.34
N ALA A 578 -28.87 35.83 5.60
CA ALA A 578 -28.13 34.66 6.07
C ALA A 578 -27.22 35.06 7.24
N ASP A 579 -27.16 34.21 8.26
CA ASP A 579 -26.25 34.37 9.40
C ASP A 579 -25.02 33.45 9.26
N LEU A 580 -25.19 32.30 8.59
CA LEU A 580 -24.14 31.34 8.27
C LEU A 580 -24.12 31.02 6.78
N CYS A 581 -22.93 30.92 6.21
CA CYS A 581 -22.67 30.34 4.89
C CYS A 581 -21.96 29.00 5.05
N TRP A 582 -22.47 27.96 4.39
CA TRP A 582 -21.76 26.70 4.19
C TRP A 582 -21.38 26.55 2.72
N ASN A 583 -20.09 26.51 2.43
CA ASN A 583 -19.61 26.47 1.06
C ASN A 583 -19.72 25.06 0.43
N LYS A 584 -20.20 25.00 -0.83
CA LYS A 584 -20.16 23.80 -1.68
C LYS A 584 -19.56 24.05 -3.07
N VAL A 585 -18.85 25.17 -3.23
CA VAL A 585 -18.11 25.55 -4.45
C VAL A 585 -16.64 25.18 -4.26
N ASN A 586 -16.07 24.38 -5.16
CA ASN A 586 -14.65 24.03 -5.08
C ASN A 586 -13.74 25.24 -5.38
N THR A 587 -12.48 25.16 -4.94
CA THR A 587 -11.50 26.25 -5.05
C THR A 587 -11.27 26.73 -6.48
N VAL A 588 -11.25 25.84 -7.48
CA VAL A 588 -11.08 26.23 -8.90
C VAL A 588 -12.28 27.06 -9.39
N ALA A 589 -13.49 26.60 -9.13
CA ALA A 589 -14.71 27.32 -9.50
C ALA A 589 -14.83 28.65 -8.74
N TRP A 590 -14.41 28.69 -7.48
CA TRP A 590 -14.39 29.94 -6.72
C TRP A 590 -13.37 30.94 -7.26
N ASN A 591 -12.18 30.47 -7.65
CA ASN A 591 -11.16 31.35 -8.24
C ASN A 591 -11.68 32.06 -9.49
N ALA A 592 -12.45 31.36 -10.34
CA ALA A 592 -13.09 31.97 -11.49
C ALA A 592 -14.13 33.05 -11.10
N LEU A 593 -14.83 32.88 -9.97
CA LEU A 593 -15.73 33.93 -9.44
C LEU A 593 -14.94 35.11 -8.87
N ALA A 594 -13.80 34.84 -8.24
CA ALA A 594 -12.94 35.84 -7.62
C ALA A 594 -12.09 36.64 -8.62
N GLU A 595 -12.19 36.36 -9.93
CA GLU A 595 -11.67 37.24 -10.99
C GLU A 595 -12.46 38.55 -11.08
N ASP A 596 -13.70 38.56 -10.60
CA ASP A 596 -14.53 39.76 -10.49
C ASP A 596 -14.20 40.52 -9.19
N GLU A 597 -13.68 41.75 -9.33
CA GLU A 597 -13.32 42.61 -8.20
C GLU A 597 -14.53 43.03 -7.35
N ASP A 598 -15.70 43.24 -7.98
CA ASP A 598 -16.92 43.60 -7.26
C ASP A 598 -17.41 42.42 -6.41
N PHE A 599 -17.24 41.19 -6.90
CA PHE A 599 -17.51 39.98 -6.14
C PHE A 599 -16.61 39.89 -4.90
N VAL A 600 -15.29 40.08 -5.06
CA VAL A 600 -14.36 40.03 -3.93
C VAL A 600 -14.68 41.13 -2.91
N ALA A 601 -14.93 42.36 -3.37
CA ALA A 601 -15.28 43.49 -2.50
C ALA A 601 -16.58 43.25 -1.72
N ALA A 602 -17.60 42.68 -2.34
CA ALA A 602 -18.86 42.34 -1.68
C ALA A 602 -18.67 41.31 -0.55
N TRP A 603 -17.84 40.28 -0.78
CA TRP A 603 -17.51 39.28 0.24
C TRP A 603 -16.68 39.88 1.39
N GLN A 604 -15.68 40.71 1.08
CA GLN A 604 -14.90 41.41 2.12
C GLN A 604 -15.79 42.29 2.98
N LEU A 605 -16.67 43.08 2.36
CA LEU A 605 -17.61 43.96 3.05
C LEU A 605 -18.55 43.14 3.95
N ALA A 606 -19.12 42.05 3.43
CA ALA A 606 -20.03 41.21 4.20
C ALA A 606 -19.36 40.58 5.42
N LEU A 607 -18.12 40.09 5.29
CA LEU A 607 -17.39 39.51 6.42
C LEU A 607 -16.92 40.54 7.43
N ALA A 608 -16.50 41.73 6.96
CA ALA A 608 -15.98 42.78 7.82
C ALA A 608 -17.09 43.55 8.57
N GLU A 609 -18.23 43.81 7.92
CA GLU A 609 -19.23 44.75 8.41
C GLU A 609 -20.53 44.11 8.90
N THR A 610 -20.74 42.80 8.69
CA THR A 610 -22.00 42.13 9.05
C THR A 610 -21.79 40.99 10.05
N ALA A 611 -22.90 40.44 10.54
CA ALA A 611 -22.90 39.26 11.41
C ALA A 611 -22.49 37.95 10.71
N LEU A 612 -22.37 37.93 9.38
CA LEU A 612 -22.18 36.71 8.59
C LEU A 612 -20.97 35.86 9.03
N VAL A 613 -21.19 34.56 9.16
CA VAL A 613 -20.13 33.56 9.37
C VAL A 613 -19.95 32.75 8.08
N HIS A 614 -18.75 32.74 7.50
CA HIS A 614 -18.41 31.84 6.39
C HIS A 614 -17.69 30.60 6.92
N LEU A 615 -18.32 29.43 6.80
CA LEU A 615 -17.81 28.15 7.29
C LEU A 615 -17.49 27.26 6.09
N ASN A 616 -16.27 26.76 5.92
CA ASN A 616 -15.05 27.09 6.67
C ASN A 616 -14.52 28.49 6.30
N PRO A 617 -13.63 29.11 7.10
CA PRO A 617 -12.94 30.36 6.75
C PRO A 617 -12.22 30.26 5.39
N PHE A 618 -12.01 31.39 4.70
CA PHE A 618 -11.24 31.43 3.45
C PHE A 618 -9.81 30.91 3.60
N GLY A 619 -9.19 31.07 4.77
CA GLY A 619 -7.91 30.46 5.12
C GLY A 619 -7.91 28.93 4.99
N ALA A 620 -9.01 28.26 5.34
CA ALA A 620 -9.12 26.81 5.18
C ALA A 620 -9.10 26.39 3.70
N ARG A 621 -9.79 27.13 2.83
CA ARG A 621 -9.79 26.91 1.38
C ARG A 621 -8.42 27.14 0.75
N TYR A 622 -7.83 28.29 1.03
CA TYR A 622 -6.69 28.78 0.27
C TYR A 622 -5.34 28.33 0.84
N VAL A 623 -5.30 27.99 2.12
CA VAL A 623 -4.06 27.59 2.79
C VAL A 623 -4.13 26.12 3.21
N ALA A 624 -5.15 25.70 3.98
CA ALA A 624 -5.19 24.34 4.52
C ALA A 624 -5.48 23.25 3.47
N GLU A 625 -6.34 23.53 2.48
CA GLU A 625 -6.64 22.63 1.35
C GLU A 625 -5.56 22.64 0.28
N ASN A 626 -4.74 23.70 0.21
CA ASN A 626 -3.66 23.79 -0.76
C ASN A 626 -2.67 22.63 -0.56
N LYS A 627 -2.34 21.90 -1.63
CA LYS A 627 -1.44 20.72 -1.54
C LYS A 627 -0.03 21.05 -1.04
N LEU A 628 0.39 22.32 -1.14
CA LEU A 628 1.62 22.79 -0.51
C LEU A 628 1.55 22.75 1.02
N CYS A 629 0.38 22.82 1.66
CA CYS A 629 0.25 22.68 3.11
C CYS A 629 0.90 21.38 3.64
N LEU A 630 0.80 20.28 2.87
CA LEU A 630 1.43 18.99 3.19
C LEU A 630 2.96 19.09 3.22
N ALA A 631 3.55 19.94 2.38
CA ALA A 631 5.00 20.20 2.34
C ALA A 631 5.42 21.21 3.41
N PHE A 632 4.61 22.25 3.64
CA PHE A 632 4.92 23.37 4.53
C PHE A 632 5.31 22.92 5.94
N VAL A 633 4.48 22.05 6.53
CA VAL A 633 4.69 21.53 7.90
C VAL A 633 5.93 20.62 8.03
N GLN A 634 6.54 20.25 6.91
CA GLN A 634 7.74 19.42 6.86
C GLN A 634 8.97 20.21 6.39
N GLU A 635 8.81 21.46 5.91
CA GLU A 635 9.85 22.22 5.20
C GLU A 635 10.97 22.64 6.16
N PRO A 636 12.26 22.28 5.91
CA PRO A 636 13.33 22.49 6.90
C PRO A 636 13.51 23.96 7.28
N ARG A 637 13.36 24.87 6.31
CA ARG A 637 13.49 26.31 6.54
C ARG A 637 12.43 26.91 7.46
N PHE A 638 11.34 26.18 7.71
CA PHE A 638 10.23 26.58 8.58
C PHE A 638 10.09 25.67 9.80
N ALA A 639 11.06 24.77 10.04
CA ALA A 639 10.99 23.80 11.14
C ALA A 639 10.83 24.46 12.52
N ASP A 640 11.44 25.64 12.71
CA ASP A 640 11.38 26.43 13.96
C ASP A 640 10.01 27.07 14.21
N LEU A 641 9.11 27.10 13.21
CA LEU A 641 7.73 27.59 13.40
C LEU A 641 6.82 26.54 14.06
N PHE A 642 7.29 25.29 14.16
CA PHE A 642 6.53 24.17 14.70
C PHE A 642 7.25 23.56 15.89
N THR A 643 6.50 23.11 16.88
CA THR A 643 7.04 22.34 18.01
C THR A 643 7.49 20.95 17.58
N ASP A 644 8.37 20.32 18.36
CA ASP A 644 8.81 18.93 18.12
C ASP A 644 7.61 17.97 18.04
N GLY A 645 6.59 18.18 18.88
CA GLY A 645 5.34 17.42 18.86
C GLY A 645 4.54 17.59 17.57
N GLN A 646 4.42 18.81 17.04
CA GLN A 646 3.75 19.06 15.76
C GLN A 646 4.52 18.43 14.59
N ARG A 647 5.85 18.51 14.58
CA ARG A 647 6.68 17.88 13.55
C ARG A 647 6.59 16.35 13.62
N ALA A 648 6.61 15.78 14.82
CA ALA A 648 6.41 14.33 15.02
C ALA A 648 5.01 13.89 14.59
N LEU A 649 3.98 14.68 14.90
CA LEU A 649 2.60 14.41 14.47
C LEU A 649 2.49 14.41 12.94
N ALA A 650 3.02 15.45 12.28
CA ALA A 650 3.06 15.55 10.83
C ALA A 650 3.79 14.34 10.22
N ALA A 651 4.98 13.98 10.72
CA ALA A 651 5.73 12.82 10.26
C ALA A 651 5.01 11.47 10.50
N SER A 652 4.13 11.40 11.51
CA SER A 652 3.36 10.19 11.81
C SER A 652 2.17 9.95 10.89
N LEU A 653 1.67 11.00 10.23
CA LEU A 653 0.47 10.98 9.39
C LEU A 653 0.74 11.31 7.93
N LEU A 654 1.80 12.06 7.62
CA LEU A 654 2.11 12.51 6.27
C LEU A 654 3.28 11.73 5.68
N PRO A 655 3.22 11.42 4.38
CA PRO A 655 4.41 10.99 3.67
C PRO A 655 5.35 12.19 3.48
N TRP A 656 6.63 11.90 3.28
CA TRP A 656 7.61 12.94 2.94
C TRP A 656 7.11 13.76 1.75
N THR A 657 7.03 15.07 1.93
CA THR A 657 6.53 16.01 0.93
C THR A 657 7.40 17.27 0.92
N ARG A 658 7.76 17.74 -0.27
CA ARG A 658 8.50 19.00 -0.49
C ARG A 658 7.87 19.81 -1.60
N ARG A 659 8.06 21.12 -1.53
CA ARG A 659 7.84 21.99 -2.69
C ARG A 659 9.03 21.81 -3.64
N VAL A 660 8.75 21.58 -4.92
CA VAL A 660 9.80 21.50 -5.93
C VAL A 660 10.36 22.89 -6.16
N ALA A 661 11.66 23.06 -5.91
CA ALA A 661 12.40 24.30 -6.12
C ALA A 661 13.84 23.95 -6.54
N HIS A 662 14.58 24.92 -7.04
CA HIS A 662 15.96 24.70 -7.51
C HIS A 662 16.90 24.23 -6.40
N ASP A 663 16.67 24.68 -5.16
CA ASP A 663 17.43 24.34 -3.96
C ASP A 663 16.81 23.19 -3.15
N ALA A 664 15.69 22.62 -3.61
CA ALA A 664 15.03 21.52 -2.92
C ALA A 664 15.85 20.23 -3.06
N VAL A 665 16.01 19.50 -1.96
CA VAL A 665 16.66 18.19 -1.92
C VAL A 665 15.64 17.06 -1.74
N GLY A 666 16.01 15.87 -2.20
CA GLY A 666 15.24 14.65 -2.04
C GLY A 666 15.17 14.17 -0.58
N PRO A 667 14.51 13.02 -0.33
CA PRO A 667 14.33 12.46 1.00
C PRO A 667 15.64 12.15 1.73
N ASP A 668 16.73 11.94 1.01
CA ASP A 668 18.07 11.74 1.57
C ASP A 668 18.69 13.03 2.15
N GLY A 669 18.09 14.19 1.87
CA GLY A 669 18.57 15.49 2.30
C GLY A 669 19.81 15.99 1.55
N VAL A 670 20.26 15.29 0.51
CA VAL A 670 21.53 15.56 -0.19
C VAL A 670 21.32 15.75 -1.69
N ARG A 671 20.57 14.87 -2.35
CA ARG A 671 20.40 14.90 -3.80
C ARG A 671 19.43 16.01 -4.22
N PRO A 672 19.69 16.77 -5.29
CA PRO A 672 18.71 17.71 -5.83
C PRO A 672 17.39 17.01 -6.20
N LEU A 673 16.27 17.52 -5.70
CA LEU A 673 14.95 16.90 -5.87
C LEU A 673 14.54 16.80 -7.35
N ALA A 674 14.87 17.80 -8.17
CA ALA A 674 14.54 17.79 -9.59
C ALA A 674 15.23 16.64 -10.34
N GLU A 675 16.48 16.32 -9.99
CA GLU A 675 17.23 15.19 -10.55
C GLU A 675 16.62 13.87 -10.08
N ASP A 676 16.37 13.76 -8.77
CA ASP A 676 15.83 12.53 -8.18
C ASP A 676 14.43 12.19 -8.71
N LEU A 677 13.60 13.20 -8.99
CA LEU A 677 12.30 13.02 -9.65
C LEU A 677 12.44 12.42 -11.04
N VAL A 678 13.49 12.75 -11.80
CA VAL A 678 13.72 12.22 -13.16
C VAL A 678 14.30 10.82 -13.12
N GLU A 679 15.22 10.55 -12.20
CA GLU A 679 15.90 9.25 -12.06
C GLU A 679 15.01 8.19 -11.42
N ASN A 680 14.18 8.58 -10.45
CA ASN A 680 13.37 7.67 -9.63
C ASN A 680 11.86 7.96 -9.75
N PRO A 681 11.27 8.00 -10.95
CA PRO A 681 9.88 8.41 -11.16
C PRO A 681 8.89 7.57 -10.35
N ALA A 682 9.11 6.25 -10.23
CA ALA A 682 8.21 5.35 -9.53
C ALA A 682 8.05 5.65 -8.03
N ALA A 683 9.01 6.36 -7.42
CA ALA A 683 9.02 6.72 -6.00
C ALA A 683 8.14 7.93 -5.68
N TYR A 684 7.67 8.68 -6.68
CA TYR A 684 7.08 10.01 -6.46
C TYR A 684 5.68 10.21 -7.05
N VAL A 685 4.98 11.15 -6.44
CA VAL A 685 3.73 11.74 -6.93
C VAL A 685 3.91 13.26 -6.98
N LEU A 686 3.60 13.85 -8.13
CA LEU A 686 3.55 15.31 -8.32
C LEU A 686 2.12 15.81 -8.18
N LYS A 687 1.97 16.93 -7.48
CA LYS A 687 0.68 17.47 -7.04
C LYS A 687 0.60 18.96 -7.27
N GLU A 688 -0.33 19.37 -8.13
CA GLU A 688 -0.64 20.78 -8.37
C GLU A 688 -1.38 21.39 -7.17
N PRO A 689 -1.10 22.66 -6.77
CA PRO A 689 -1.63 23.27 -5.55
C PRO A 689 -3.15 23.16 -5.38
N TYR A 690 -3.90 23.42 -6.46
CA TYR A 690 -5.34 23.27 -6.53
C TYR A 690 -5.68 22.40 -7.73
N ASP A 691 -6.57 21.43 -7.55
CA ASP A 691 -7.02 20.58 -8.64
C ASP A 691 -8.40 19.99 -8.32
N ILE A 692 -9.15 19.64 -9.36
CA ILE A 692 -10.42 18.94 -9.26
C ILE A 692 -10.26 17.50 -9.76
N ARG A 693 -10.83 16.54 -9.01
CA ARG A 693 -10.95 15.13 -9.44
C ARG A 693 -9.63 14.35 -9.66
N GLY A 694 -8.48 14.93 -9.29
CA GLY A 694 -7.18 14.26 -9.36
C GLY A 694 -6.50 14.34 -10.73
N ASP A 695 -6.91 15.30 -11.56
CA ASP A 695 -6.34 15.58 -12.89
C ASP A 695 -4.95 16.23 -12.78
N GLY A 696 -4.74 17.09 -11.79
CA GLY A 696 -3.48 17.71 -11.36
C GLY A 696 -2.63 16.85 -10.42
N VAL A 697 -2.87 15.54 -10.37
CA VAL A 697 -2.01 14.56 -9.68
C VAL A 697 -1.36 13.66 -10.70
N THR A 698 -0.03 13.68 -10.79
CA THR A 698 0.73 12.79 -11.69
C THR A 698 1.49 11.76 -10.85
N ILE A 699 1.25 10.47 -11.06
CA ILE A 699 1.95 9.38 -10.34
C ILE A 699 3.06 8.84 -11.24
N GLY A 700 4.31 8.93 -10.79
CA GLY A 700 5.42 8.45 -11.59
C GLY A 700 5.41 6.92 -11.73
N GLY A 701 5.89 6.45 -12.87
CA GLY A 701 5.79 5.04 -13.29
C GLY A 701 4.40 4.60 -13.77
N THR A 702 3.36 5.46 -13.68
CA THR A 702 2.02 5.15 -14.23
C THR A 702 1.69 5.90 -15.53
N VAL A 703 2.54 6.88 -15.88
CA VAL A 703 2.44 7.66 -17.11
C VAL A 703 3.71 7.44 -17.96
N PRO A 704 3.66 7.65 -19.29
CA PRO A 704 4.85 7.59 -20.13
C PRO A 704 5.96 8.51 -19.63
N ALA A 705 7.23 8.13 -19.84
CA ALA A 705 8.39 8.87 -19.34
C ALA A 705 8.43 10.34 -19.81
N GLU A 706 8.00 10.62 -21.04
CA GLU A 706 7.89 11.98 -21.57
C GLU A 706 6.86 12.83 -20.81
N ALA A 707 5.67 12.26 -20.54
CA ALA A 707 4.63 12.92 -19.77
C ALA A 707 5.07 13.21 -18.33
N TRP A 708 5.82 12.28 -17.72
CA TRP A 708 6.43 12.50 -16.40
C TRP A 708 7.46 13.63 -16.42
N ARG A 709 8.41 13.64 -17.37
CA ARG A 709 9.40 14.71 -17.50
C ARG A 709 8.74 16.08 -17.71
N ALA A 710 7.68 16.15 -18.50
CA ALA A 710 6.90 17.37 -18.68
C ALA A 710 6.22 17.81 -17.36
N ALA A 711 5.71 16.88 -16.56
CA ALA A 711 5.15 17.17 -15.25
C ALA A 711 6.22 17.67 -14.26
N VAL A 712 7.43 17.08 -14.28
CA VAL A 712 8.58 17.56 -13.48
C VAL A 712 8.97 18.98 -13.89
N ALA A 713 9.06 19.26 -15.20
CA ALA A 713 9.38 20.60 -15.68
C ALA A 713 8.36 21.65 -15.22
N ARG A 714 7.06 21.33 -15.29
CA ARG A 714 6.00 22.19 -14.72
C ARG A 714 6.14 22.36 -13.21
N ALA A 715 6.45 21.27 -12.49
CA ALA A 715 6.63 21.32 -11.04
C ALA A 715 7.80 22.23 -10.64
N VAL A 716 8.91 22.22 -11.38
CA VAL A 716 10.05 23.12 -11.18
C VAL A 716 9.68 24.57 -11.49
N ALA A 717 8.96 24.82 -12.58
CA ALA A 717 8.60 26.18 -13.00
C ALA A 717 7.58 26.85 -12.07
N HIS A 718 6.62 26.09 -11.53
CA HIS A 718 5.49 26.63 -10.76
C HIS A 718 5.57 26.30 -9.26
N GLY A 719 6.57 25.52 -8.84
CA GLY A 719 6.76 25.12 -7.45
C GLY A 719 5.65 24.23 -6.91
N HIS A 720 5.34 23.13 -7.62
CA HIS A 720 4.35 22.14 -7.20
C HIS A 720 4.85 21.29 -6.02
N ALA A 721 3.95 20.52 -5.39
CA ALA A 721 4.35 19.57 -4.35
C ALA A 721 4.85 18.25 -4.98
N ALA A 722 6.00 17.76 -4.54
CA ALA A 722 6.47 16.40 -4.75
C ALA A 722 6.34 15.61 -3.45
N GLN A 723 5.76 14.43 -3.54
CA GLN A 723 5.46 13.58 -2.40
C GLN A 723 5.95 12.16 -2.67
N LEU A 724 6.51 11.49 -1.65
CA LEU A 724 6.80 10.06 -1.74
C LEU A 724 5.52 9.26 -1.98
N ARG A 725 5.56 8.36 -2.96
CA ARG A 725 4.42 7.54 -3.33
C ARG A 725 4.14 6.52 -2.22
N ILE A 726 2.89 6.50 -1.78
CA ILE A 726 2.39 5.49 -0.84
C ILE A 726 1.67 4.39 -1.60
N SER A 727 2.00 3.14 -1.27
CA SER A 727 1.33 1.96 -1.80
C SER A 727 0.09 1.67 -0.95
N PRO A 728 -1.13 1.79 -1.49
CA PRO A 728 -2.35 1.47 -0.76
C PRO A 728 -2.45 -0.02 -0.48
N LEU A 729 -2.98 -0.36 0.70
CA LEU A 729 -3.40 -1.71 1.04
C LEU A 729 -4.61 -2.10 0.17
N TYR A 730 -4.69 -3.39 -0.18
CA TYR A 730 -5.82 -3.95 -0.93
C TYR A 730 -6.83 -4.54 0.04
N TYR A 731 -8.13 -4.45 -0.27
CA TYR A 731 -9.21 -5.00 0.54
C TYR A 731 -10.14 -5.85 -0.33
N PRO A 732 -10.72 -6.96 0.18
CA PRO A 732 -11.75 -7.71 -0.54
C PRO A 732 -12.98 -6.84 -0.78
N VAL A 733 -13.35 -6.65 -2.05
CA VAL A 733 -14.54 -5.91 -2.46
C VAL A 733 -15.54 -6.87 -3.08
N LEU A 734 -16.78 -6.83 -2.63
CA LEU A 734 -17.85 -7.67 -3.14
C LEU A 734 -18.74 -6.86 -4.08
N SER A 735 -18.89 -7.30 -5.32
CA SER A 735 -19.89 -6.69 -6.22
C SER A 735 -21.27 -7.31 -5.94
N SER A 736 -22.34 -6.52 -6.10
CA SER A 736 -23.71 -7.03 -5.92
C SER A 736 -23.97 -8.25 -6.81
N GLY A 737 -24.40 -9.36 -6.20
CA GLY A 737 -24.67 -10.63 -6.88
C GLY A 737 -23.44 -11.50 -7.20
N ALA A 738 -22.23 -11.06 -6.88
CA ALA A 738 -21.02 -11.85 -7.08
C ALA A 738 -20.89 -13.00 -6.06
N GLN A 739 -20.27 -14.10 -6.49
CA GLN A 739 -19.96 -15.27 -5.66
C GLN A 739 -18.56 -15.22 -5.04
N SER A 740 -17.74 -14.24 -5.40
CA SER A 740 -16.39 -14.06 -4.90
C SER A 740 -16.07 -12.56 -4.76
N THR A 741 -15.10 -12.26 -3.92
CA THR A 741 -14.56 -10.91 -3.73
C THR A 741 -13.43 -10.64 -4.72
N THR A 742 -13.25 -9.38 -5.12
CA THR A 742 -12.07 -8.93 -5.86
C THR A 742 -11.21 -8.07 -4.93
N PRO A 743 -9.89 -8.34 -4.78
CA PRO A 743 -9.02 -7.42 -4.07
C PRO A 743 -8.91 -6.10 -4.83
N MET A 744 -9.10 -4.98 -4.13
CA MET A 744 -8.97 -3.63 -4.70
C MET A 744 -8.24 -2.72 -3.71
N ALA A 745 -7.39 -1.83 -4.22
CA ALA A 745 -6.78 -0.79 -3.40
C ALA A 745 -7.87 0.11 -2.81
N PHE A 746 -7.78 0.47 -1.54
CA PHE A 746 -8.79 1.29 -0.87
C PHE A 746 -8.22 2.54 -0.19
N SER A 747 -9.06 3.56 -0.06
CA SER A 747 -8.81 4.75 0.76
C SER A 747 -9.53 4.66 2.10
N LEU A 748 -8.99 5.35 3.10
CA LEU A 748 -9.65 5.57 4.39
C LEU A 748 -9.69 7.08 4.63
N ASP A 749 -10.87 7.65 4.42
CA ASP A 749 -11.11 9.10 4.42
C ASP A 749 -11.70 9.49 5.78
N ALA A 750 -10.97 10.24 6.61
CA ALA A 750 -11.42 10.64 7.95
C ALA A 750 -12.25 11.93 7.90
N TYR A 751 -13.45 11.91 8.48
CA TYR A 751 -14.31 13.09 8.62
C TYR A 751 -14.13 13.70 10.00
N LEU A 752 -13.72 14.97 10.06
CA LEU A 752 -13.58 15.73 11.29
C LEU A 752 -14.49 16.94 11.28
N PHE A 753 -15.24 17.11 12.37
CA PHE A 753 -16.16 18.22 12.58
C PHE A 753 -15.87 18.90 13.91
N GLY A 754 -15.51 20.19 13.89
CA GLY A 754 -15.09 20.94 15.07
C GLY A 754 -13.89 20.29 15.79
N GLY A 755 -12.91 19.81 15.02
CA GLY A 755 -11.73 19.10 15.53
C GLY A 755 -12.00 17.69 16.06
N ARG A 756 -13.23 17.17 15.97
CA ARG A 756 -13.59 15.83 16.47
C ARG A 756 -13.81 14.85 15.31
N LEU A 757 -13.23 13.66 15.42
CA LEU A 757 -13.46 12.56 14.48
C LEU A 757 -14.92 12.10 14.53
N ALA A 758 -15.66 12.33 13.43
CA ALA A 758 -17.02 11.83 13.22
C ALA A 758 -17.03 10.37 12.74
N GLY A 759 -15.94 9.94 12.10
CA GLY A 759 -15.70 8.59 11.62
C GLY A 759 -15.09 8.62 10.22
N PHE A 760 -15.30 7.56 9.45
CA PHE A 760 -14.60 7.35 8.19
C PHE A 760 -15.55 7.08 7.02
N GLY A 761 -15.09 7.45 5.82
CA GLY A 761 -15.59 6.92 4.55
C GLY A 761 -14.49 6.17 3.83
N SER A 762 -14.87 5.37 2.82
CA SER A 762 -13.89 4.64 2.03
C SER A 762 -14.34 4.47 0.58
N LYS A 763 -13.35 4.34 -0.30
CA LYS A 763 -13.48 4.09 -1.73
C LYS A 763 -12.50 2.97 -2.08
N ALA A 764 -12.85 2.11 -3.01
CA ALA A 764 -11.95 1.09 -3.53
C ALA A 764 -11.92 1.10 -5.06
N ALA A 765 -10.78 0.84 -5.67
CA ALA A 765 -10.63 0.78 -7.12
C ALA A 765 -9.52 -0.18 -7.56
N ARG A 766 -9.59 -0.63 -8.82
CA ARG A 766 -8.56 -1.48 -9.44
C ARG A 766 -7.32 -0.71 -9.94
N GLY A 767 -7.45 0.61 -10.11
CA GLY A 767 -6.38 1.47 -10.64
C GLY A 767 -5.42 1.98 -9.57
N ALA A 768 -4.24 2.46 -9.99
CA ALA A 768 -3.23 3.06 -9.12
C ALA A 768 -3.72 4.36 -8.42
N LYS A 769 -4.68 5.06 -9.02
CA LYS A 769 -5.46 6.12 -8.39
C LYS A 769 -6.77 5.52 -7.87
N VAL A 770 -7.04 5.62 -6.58
CA VAL A 770 -8.34 5.19 -6.02
C VAL A 770 -9.41 6.19 -6.43
N ASN A 771 -9.99 5.97 -7.61
CA ASN A 771 -11.05 6.80 -8.17
C ASN A 771 -12.31 5.97 -8.43
N VAL A 772 -13.43 6.36 -7.81
CA VAL A 772 -14.72 5.67 -7.92
C VAL A 772 -15.25 5.65 -9.37
N PHE A 773 -14.90 6.65 -10.19
CA PHE A 773 -15.41 6.77 -11.57
C PHE A 773 -14.72 5.84 -12.58
N GLN A 774 -13.64 5.15 -12.20
CA GLN A 774 -12.89 4.22 -13.06
C GLN A 774 -13.07 2.76 -12.60
N GLY A 775 -14.34 2.32 -12.49
CA GLY A 775 -14.68 0.98 -12.03
C GLY A 775 -14.46 0.75 -10.53
N GLY A 776 -14.43 1.83 -9.74
CA GLY A 776 -14.32 1.77 -8.29
C GLY A 776 -15.67 1.62 -7.60
N GLN A 777 -15.66 1.23 -6.33
CA GLN A 777 -16.84 1.07 -5.49
C GLN A 777 -16.70 1.89 -4.21
N LYS A 778 -17.85 2.32 -3.67
CA LYS A 778 -17.91 2.86 -2.31
C LYS A 778 -17.87 1.72 -1.30
N LEU A 779 -17.07 1.88 -0.26
CA LEU A 779 -17.05 0.98 0.88
C LEU A 779 -17.67 1.71 2.08
N ALA A 780 -18.67 1.08 2.69
CA ALA A 780 -19.07 1.47 4.03
C ALA A 780 -17.92 1.17 5.00
N VAL A 781 -17.72 1.98 6.03
CA VAL A 781 -16.67 1.75 7.03
C VAL A 781 -17.30 1.51 8.39
N TYR A 782 -17.02 0.34 9.00
CA TYR A 782 -17.53 -0.03 10.31
C TYR A 782 -16.40 -0.26 11.29
N VAL A 783 -16.50 0.40 12.44
CA VAL A 783 -15.65 0.11 13.58
C VAL A 783 -16.28 -1.07 14.32
N THR A 784 -15.53 -2.15 14.50
CA THR A 784 -16.00 -3.32 15.26
C THR A 784 -16.06 -3.00 16.76
N ARG A 785 -16.61 -3.91 17.58
CA ARG A 785 -16.56 -3.79 19.05
C ARG A 785 -15.46 -4.71 19.60
N GLN A 786 -14.84 -4.32 20.70
CA GLN A 786 -14.01 -5.24 21.47
C GLN A 786 -14.90 -6.38 22.00
N GLU A 787 -14.55 -7.63 21.70
CA GLU A 787 -15.14 -8.79 22.37
C GLU A 787 -14.58 -8.85 23.80
N GLY A 788 -15.29 -8.25 24.77
CA GLY A 788 -15.07 -8.48 26.21
C GLY A 788 -14.71 -7.26 27.07
N THR A 789 -15.72 -6.44 27.40
CA THR A 789 -15.98 -5.98 28.78
C THR A 789 -17.48 -6.07 29.00
N ALA A 790 -17.95 -7.28 29.29
CA ALA A 790 -19.28 -7.54 29.82
C ALA A 790 -19.16 -7.80 31.33
#